data_AF-F7XMX4-F1
#
_entry.id   AF-F7XMX4-F1
#
_cell.length_a   1.000
_cell.length_b   1.000
_cell.length_c   1.000
_cell.angle_alpha   90.00
_cell.angle_beta   90.00
_cell.angle_gamma   90.00
#
_symmetry.space_group_name_H-M   'P 1'
#
loop_
_entity.id
_entity.type
_entity.pdbx_description
1 polymer ?
#
loop_
_entity_poly.entity_id
_entity_poly.type
_entity_poly.pdbx_seq_one_letter_code
_entity_poly.pdbx_strand_id
1 'polypeptide(L)'
;MAKVKKKLQNYLVMNKYISSLFGFNDMDDFRNLLKPVQEGLNQHKKFHFTAALQTLDLSDEFRQKLDQYDENIQEYMDQINFKRDPPIVLKYFQYLAVLFTEIYLDKHFNEKTLFSSIQKYIFALNKKENKTGSYTYPYPSEKTLEKLAFWSATGSGKTIIMHINFLQVQKYNNTNYDNFLLVTPNEGLSAQHIKELELSGIEHKRFEAQKTLEDWSLQNPLKVIEITKIKDEVSSQDGKTVPVDALGDNNIIFVDEGHKGHSSEAQTWKKMRKQLVANDGFTFEYSATLGEITEKDDTFNEYACTIIFDYRYKYFYEDGFGKDYQILNLKNKNEYGDEYFTGSLLSLYEQKLYYKNHKRQIKPFNIENPLMIFVGSSVSGKKNNSDVLHVVDFLARFVNEKDLFKKLISNILNDKSNLVDANNQPIFATKFPYLRELRQKNELNLGTLYDEMLKVLFHIKTSKTLQFIELKNAEGEIGLRFDSEYFGVINIGDTTNFLKLIENYEDSYFQVGQKSNFEQSLFKKIERKESPINLLIGSKKFIEGWSSFRVSSMGLLNIGKKEGSQIIQLFGRGVRLRGYENYLKRSNYLKMANLIPSDVKVPNNLYLLETLNIFGLNANYMAVFKESLKEEGIEEYEHISLKIKPNMPTRQLYVPRSDKDTSEFVSSVPISTYDKNLAKIKIDLSSKIDILESRSDFKLVDSDSPIEENHFSPELIELFDFDYIYLELLKYKDLKRYSNIYFNKADLKKILLSPEKYTILCKKEIIQLNETDELNKLTKIQEYAIQLLKTYTDKLYKHEKYHWYQKNLQYETVTQEDGSLIPNEYVFTINTNVHNLIDDIYSFTDNLRSFIRTKTESNDEIYENDTSYKYNQSKVLDFFATNIHLFKPLIYKNTKSKELEFIKISPVNLVESEREFIKQLDEYLSKKSYTTHFDEIHLLRNPSRKGIGFFETKNFYPDFILWTIKENKQTINFLDPKGLTRVDYNDEKLTLYREIKNIEQELKDKSKLNIELNSFILSHTKYDDLNWNVSKKELINQNILFLEDKQNFLDQMFDKISS
;
A
#
# COMPACT_ATOMS: atom_id res chain seq x y z
N MET A 1 24.34 -5.53 -4.62
CA MET A 1 23.03 -6.12 -4.28
C MET A 1 22.85 -6.07 -2.77
N ALA A 2 21.78 -5.46 -2.26
CA ALA A 2 21.46 -5.53 -0.84
C ALA A 2 21.10 -6.98 -0.50
N LYS A 3 21.73 -7.59 0.53
CA LYS A 3 21.36 -8.92 1.01
C LYS A 3 19.87 -8.93 1.36
N VAL A 4 19.09 -9.79 0.71
CA VAL A 4 17.68 -10.02 1.04
C VAL A 4 17.62 -10.53 2.48
N LYS A 5 16.94 -9.80 3.36
CA LYS A 5 16.77 -10.14 4.79
C LYS A 5 15.98 -11.46 4.90
N LYS A 6 16.49 -12.45 5.64
CA LYS A 6 15.72 -13.69 5.92
C LYS A 6 14.45 -13.33 6.70
N LYS A 7 13.33 -13.91 6.30
CA LYS A 7 12.01 -13.72 6.91
C LYS A 7 11.54 -15.02 7.59
N LEU A 8 11.01 -14.94 8.81
CA LEU A 8 10.68 -16.11 9.64
C LEU A 8 9.70 -17.08 8.96
N GLN A 9 8.70 -16.57 8.24
CA GLN A 9 7.68 -17.36 7.53
C GLN A 9 8.27 -18.36 6.52
N ASN A 10 9.50 -18.14 6.04
CA ASN A 10 10.14 -19.06 5.09
C ASN A 10 10.86 -20.23 5.79
N TYR A 11 10.97 -20.19 7.12
CA TYR A 11 11.78 -21.11 7.95
C TYR A 11 10.94 -21.92 8.95
N LEU A 12 9.62 -22.01 8.78
CA LEU A 12 8.71 -22.71 9.72
C LEU A 12 8.84 -24.24 9.62
N VAL A 13 9.83 -24.81 10.30
CA VAL A 13 10.18 -26.24 10.24
C VAL A 13 9.08 -27.12 10.78
N MET A 14 8.53 -26.79 11.94
CA MET A 14 7.51 -27.62 12.61
C MET A 14 6.23 -27.71 11.76
N ASN A 15 5.72 -26.56 11.31
CA ASN A 15 4.60 -26.51 10.39
C ASN A 15 4.85 -27.36 9.13
N LYS A 16 6.02 -27.19 8.48
CA LYS A 16 6.39 -27.98 7.29
C LYS A 16 6.46 -29.49 7.57
N TYR A 17 6.99 -29.89 8.72
CA TYR A 17 7.03 -31.30 9.11
C TYR A 17 5.62 -31.88 9.23
N ILE A 18 4.72 -31.21 9.96
CA ILE A 18 3.33 -31.67 10.10
C ILE A 18 2.62 -31.69 8.74
N SER A 19 2.79 -30.67 7.90
CA SER A 19 2.25 -30.65 6.53
C SER A 19 2.71 -31.84 5.68
N SER A 20 3.98 -32.23 5.82
CA SER A 20 4.55 -33.34 5.06
C SER A 20 3.91 -34.70 5.38
N LEU A 21 3.30 -34.86 6.56
CA LEU A 21 2.56 -36.07 6.92
C LEU A 21 1.31 -36.27 6.05
N PHE A 22 0.83 -35.19 5.41
CA PHE A 22 -0.30 -35.20 4.47
C PHE A 22 0.15 -35.14 3.00
N GLY A 23 1.47 -35.19 2.73
CA GLY A 23 2.02 -34.98 1.38
C GLY A 23 2.02 -33.53 0.91
N PHE A 24 1.81 -32.57 1.83
CA PHE A 24 1.76 -31.14 1.53
C PHE A 24 3.05 -30.40 1.92
N ASN A 25 3.28 -29.25 1.30
CA ASN A 25 4.50 -28.45 1.49
C ASN A 25 4.32 -27.28 2.48
N ASP A 26 3.10 -26.74 2.55
CA ASP A 26 2.75 -25.58 3.37
C ASP A 26 1.23 -25.49 3.63
N MET A 27 0.82 -24.35 4.21
CA MET A 27 -0.57 -24.06 4.57
C MET A 27 -1.47 -23.77 3.37
N ASP A 28 -0.93 -23.34 2.22
CA ASP A 28 -1.73 -23.03 1.03
C ASP A 28 -2.32 -24.30 0.41
N ASP A 29 -1.60 -25.43 0.48
CA ASP A 29 -2.11 -26.75 0.06
C ASP A 29 -3.37 -27.14 0.86
N PHE A 30 -3.33 -27.04 2.20
CA PHE A 30 -4.48 -27.32 3.05
C PHE A 30 -5.64 -26.36 2.79
N ARG A 31 -5.34 -25.08 2.60
CA ARG A 31 -6.33 -24.05 2.32
C ARG A 31 -7.05 -24.33 1.00
N ASN A 32 -6.33 -24.68 -0.06
CA ASN A 32 -6.93 -25.03 -1.34
C ASN A 32 -7.87 -26.24 -1.23
N LEU A 33 -7.50 -27.24 -0.44
CA LEU A 33 -8.33 -28.43 -0.21
C LEU A 33 -9.56 -28.14 0.65
N LEU A 34 -9.40 -27.43 1.78
CA LEU A 34 -10.41 -27.38 2.84
C LEU A 34 -11.30 -26.11 2.83
N LYS A 35 -10.87 -25.02 2.20
CA LYS A 35 -11.67 -23.80 2.05
C LYS A 35 -13.05 -24.00 1.40
N PRO A 36 -13.23 -24.87 0.37
CA PRO A 36 -14.55 -25.13 -0.21
C PRO A 36 -15.36 -26.19 0.57
N VAL A 37 -14.78 -26.83 1.57
CA VAL A 37 -15.42 -27.91 2.33
C VAL A 37 -16.41 -27.32 3.33
N GLN A 38 -17.58 -27.95 3.44
CA GLN A 38 -18.61 -27.55 4.39
C GLN A 38 -18.10 -27.63 5.84
N GLU A 39 -18.53 -26.70 6.68
CA GLU A 39 -18.18 -26.69 8.11
C GLU A 39 -19.08 -27.66 8.90
N GLY A 40 -18.54 -28.21 10.01
CA GLY A 40 -19.28 -29.09 10.91
C GLY A 40 -19.17 -30.58 10.56
N LEU A 41 -20.11 -31.36 11.08
CA LEU A 41 -20.15 -32.82 10.95
C LEU A 41 -21.02 -33.26 9.76
N ASN A 42 -20.57 -34.31 9.08
CA ASN A 42 -21.32 -34.98 8.03
C ASN A 42 -22.38 -35.94 8.62
N GLN A 43 -23.12 -36.64 7.74
CA GLN A 43 -24.16 -37.60 8.13
C GLN A 43 -23.65 -38.79 8.96
N HIS A 44 -22.34 -39.07 8.91
CA HIS A 44 -21.69 -40.12 9.68
C HIS A 44 -21.11 -39.62 11.01
N LYS A 45 -21.46 -38.40 11.46
CA LYS A 45 -20.90 -37.76 12.66
C LYS A 45 -19.38 -37.64 12.62
N LYS A 46 -18.85 -37.25 11.48
CA LYS A 46 -17.41 -36.99 11.28
C LYS A 46 -17.23 -35.60 10.70
N PHE A 47 -16.17 -34.88 11.07
CA PHE A 47 -15.94 -33.58 10.45
C PHE A 47 -15.77 -33.73 8.93
N HIS A 48 -16.44 -32.87 8.19
CA HIS A 48 -16.28 -32.80 6.73
C HIS A 48 -14.80 -32.58 6.34
N PHE A 49 -14.05 -31.85 7.15
CA PHE A 49 -12.61 -31.63 6.97
C PHE A 49 -11.79 -32.93 7.08
N THR A 50 -12.08 -33.78 8.07
CA THR A 50 -11.40 -35.08 8.22
C THR A 50 -11.69 -35.99 7.05
N ALA A 51 -12.96 -36.01 6.59
CA ALA A 51 -13.34 -36.79 5.41
C ALA A 51 -12.58 -36.32 4.16
N ALA A 52 -12.41 -35.00 3.98
CA ALA A 52 -11.62 -34.45 2.88
C ALA A 52 -10.12 -34.84 2.99
N LEU A 53 -9.53 -34.74 4.19
CA LEU A 53 -8.13 -35.11 4.42
C LEU A 53 -7.85 -36.60 4.17
N GLN A 54 -8.80 -37.49 4.49
CA GLN A 54 -8.65 -38.92 4.24
C GLN A 54 -8.69 -39.30 2.74
N THR A 55 -9.07 -38.38 1.85
CA THR A 55 -8.98 -38.62 0.40
C THR A 55 -7.54 -38.59 -0.12
N LEU A 56 -6.61 -38.06 0.68
CA LEU A 56 -5.19 -38.00 0.36
C LEU A 56 -4.55 -39.40 0.40
N ASP A 57 -3.41 -39.53 -0.27
CA ASP A 57 -2.59 -40.75 -0.25
C ASP A 57 -1.84 -40.84 1.10
N LEU A 58 -2.52 -41.46 2.08
CA LEU A 58 -2.08 -41.59 3.47
C LEU A 58 -1.99 -43.08 3.82
N SER A 59 -1.05 -43.45 4.70
CA SER A 59 -0.98 -44.81 5.22
C SER A 59 -2.24 -45.18 6.01
N ASP A 60 -2.62 -46.46 5.99
CA ASP A 60 -3.80 -46.95 6.71
C ASP A 60 -3.73 -46.66 8.22
N GLU A 61 -2.54 -46.78 8.81
CA GLU A 61 -2.29 -46.44 10.21
C GLU A 61 -2.57 -44.96 10.50
N PHE A 62 -2.12 -44.05 9.62
CA PHE A 62 -2.36 -42.63 9.82
C PHE A 62 -3.84 -42.27 9.62
N ARG A 63 -4.53 -42.95 8.69
CA ARG A 63 -5.99 -42.79 8.50
C ARG A 63 -6.77 -43.15 9.76
N GLN A 64 -6.42 -44.27 10.42
CA GLN A 64 -7.03 -44.67 11.68
C GLN A 64 -6.77 -43.66 12.79
N LYS A 65 -5.54 -43.12 12.88
CA LYS A 65 -5.24 -42.04 13.83
C LYS A 65 -6.06 -40.78 13.56
N LEU A 66 -6.27 -40.40 12.29
CA LEU A 66 -7.13 -39.25 11.95
C LEU A 66 -8.58 -39.44 12.41
N ASP A 67 -9.11 -40.68 12.36
CA ASP A 67 -10.43 -40.98 12.92
C ASP A 67 -10.46 -40.79 14.45
N GLN A 68 -9.44 -41.29 15.15
CA GLN A 68 -9.33 -41.09 16.59
C GLN A 68 -9.20 -39.60 16.97
N TYR A 69 -8.41 -38.84 16.23
CA TYR A 69 -8.26 -37.41 16.45
C TYR A 69 -9.56 -36.65 16.18
N ASP A 70 -10.33 -37.05 15.15
CA ASP A 70 -11.65 -36.47 14.88
C ASP A 70 -12.61 -36.67 16.06
N GLU A 71 -12.68 -37.89 16.61
CA GLU A 71 -13.48 -38.19 17.81
C GLU A 71 -13.05 -37.35 19.01
N ASN A 72 -11.74 -37.23 19.26
CA ASN A 72 -11.20 -36.37 20.32
C ASN A 72 -11.65 -34.92 20.15
N ILE A 73 -11.57 -34.39 18.91
CA ILE A 73 -11.97 -33.02 18.60
C ILE A 73 -13.47 -32.81 18.82
N GLN A 74 -14.30 -33.80 18.49
CA GLN A 74 -15.74 -33.75 18.79
C GLN A 74 -16.01 -33.66 20.29
N GLU A 75 -15.35 -34.48 21.11
CA GLU A 75 -15.49 -34.44 22.57
C GLU A 75 -15.13 -33.06 23.15
N TYR A 76 -14.01 -32.47 22.70
CA TYR A 76 -13.63 -31.13 23.16
C TYR A 76 -14.66 -30.09 22.73
N MET A 77 -15.18 -30.18 21.51
CA MET A 77 -16.18 -29.25 21.01
C MET A 77 -17.52 -29.37 21.73
N ASP A 78 -17.92 -30.57 22.15
CA ASP A 78 -19.10 -30.78 22.98
C ASP A 78 -18.97 -30.09 24.33
N GLN A 79 -17.79 -30.18 24.98
CA GLN A 79 -17.52 -29.45 26.22
C GLN A 79 -17.50 -27.93 26.00
N ILE A 80 -16.79 -27.45 24.98
CA ILE A 80 -16.71 -26.03 24.62
C ILE A 80 -18.10 -25.45 24.34
N ASN A 81 -18.97 -26.20 23.68
CA ASN A 81 -20.29 -25.72 23.29
C ASN A 81 -21.38 -25.91 24.34
N PHE A 82 -21.10 -26.65 25.42
CA PHE A 82 -22.11 -27.02 26.43
C PHE A 82 -22.94 -25.84 26.96
N LYS A 83 -22.32 -24.66 27.14
CA LYS A 83 -23.00 -23.43 27.62
C LYS A 83 -23.14 -22.33 26.58
N ARG A 84 -22.85 -22.60 25.30
CA ARG A 84 -22.85 -21.58 24.23
C ARG A 84 -24.08 -21.71 23.36
N ASP A 85 -24.77 -20.58 23.16
CA ASP A 85 -25.88 -20.46 22.22
C ASP A 85 -25.71 -19.18 21.36
N PRO A 86 -25.53 -19.30 20.03
CA PRO A 86 -25.39 -20.55 19.26
C PRO A 86 -24.05 -21.27 19.53
N PRO A 87 -23.96 -22.57 19.23
CA PRO A 87 -22.71 -23.33 19.35
C PRO A 87 -21.65 -22.82 18.36
N ILE A 88 -20.40 -22.94 18.75
CA ILE A 88 -19.24 -22.66 17.90
C ILE A 88 -19.06 -23.82 16.93
N VAL A 89 -18.99 -23.48 15.64
CA VAL A 89 -18.56 -24.40 14.58
C VAL A 89 -17.14 -24.03 14.17
N LEU A 90 -16.23 -24.99 14.23
CA LEU A 90 -14.83 -24.77 13.85
C LEU A 90 -14.74 -24.46 12.36
N LYS A 91 -14.03 -23.38 12.04
CA LYS A 91 -13.58 -23.08 10.67
C LYS A 91 -12.43 -24.03 10.31
N TYR A 92 -12.20 -24.29 9.01
CA TYR A 92 -11.18 -25.24 8.57
C TYR A 92 -9.80 -24.98 9.18
N PHE A 93 -9.39 -23.71 9.27
CA PHE A 93 -8.10 -23.31 9.82
C PHE A 93 -8.04 -23.50 11.35
N GLN A 94 -9.16 -23.35 12.07
CA GLN A 94 -9.23 -23.65 13.50
C GLN A 94 -9.16 -25.17 13.73
N TYR A 95 -9.87 -25.94 12.92
CA TYR A 95 -9.80 -27.39 12.92
C TYR A 95 -8.36 -27.88 12.65
N LEU A 96 -7.67 -27.32 11.65
CA LEU A 96 -6.25 -27.65 11.38
C LEU A 96 -5.33 -27.33 12.56
N ALA A 97 -5.50 -26.17 13.21
CA ALA A 97 -4.69 -25.81 14.37
C ALA A 97 -4.84 -26.85 15.50
N VAL A 98 -6.06 -27.31 15.74
CA VAL A 98 -6.37 -28.34 16.74
C VAL A 98 -5.85 -29.70 16.30
N LEU A 99 -6.08 -30.12 15.05
CA LEU A 99 -5.61 -31.38 14.50
C LEU A 99 -4.08 -31.50 14.51
N PHE A 100 -3.38 -30.42 14.15
CA PHE A 100 -1.91 -30.41 14.20
C PHE A 100 -1.43 -30.58 15.64
N THR A 101 -2.14 -30.00 16.60
CA THR A 101 -1.84 -30.16 18.02
C THR A 101 -2.14 -31.59 18.52
N GLU A 102 -3.23 -32.24 18.06
CA GLU A 102 -3.48 -33.67 18.33
C GLU A 102 -2.30 -34.54 17.87
N ILE A 103 -1.90 -34.39 16.61
CA ILE A 103 -0.80 -35.15 16.00
C ILE A 103 0.51 -34.90 16.77
N TYR A 104 0.76 -33.65 17.15
CA TYR A 104 1.96 -33.29 17.88
C TYR A 104 2.00 -33.94 19.25
N LEU A 105 0.93 -33.80 20.04
CA LEU A 105 0.87 -34.27 21.41
C LEU A 105 0.88 -35.80 21.47
N ASP A 106 0.20 -36.50 20.55
CA ASP A 106 0.26 -37.96 20.46
C ASP A 106 1.70 -38.44 20.17
N LYS A 107 2.39 -37.79 19.22
CA LYS A 107 3.79 -38.12 18.90
C LYS A 107 4.77 -37.78 20.01
N HIS A 108 4.49 -36.74 20.79
CA HIS A 108 5.32 -36.28 21.89
C HIS A 108 5.16 -37.17 23.13
N PHE A 109 3.92 -37.34 23.62
CA PHE A 109 3.64 -38.01 24.89
C PHE A 109 3.50 -39.53 24.75
N ASN A 110 2.83 -40.02 23.71
CA ASN A 110 2.55 -41.46 23.56
C ASN A 110 3.63 -42.18 22.75
N GLU A 111 3.94 -41.71 21.52
CA GLU A 111 4.92 -42.41 20.67
C GLU A 111 6.38 -42.14 21.08
N LYS A 112 6.67 -40.95 21.64
CA LYS A 112 8.03 -40.46 21.92
C LYS A 112 8.98 -40.48 20.70
N THR A 113 8.43 -40.38 19.50
CA THR A 113 9.17 -40.44 18.22
C THR A 113 9.46 -39.05 17.63
N LEU A 114 8.80 -38.01 18.15
CA LEU A 114 8.74 -36.67 17.55
C LEU A 114 10.12 -36.08 17.25
N PHE A 115 11.02 -36.06 18.23
CA PHE A 115 12.36 -35.47 18.08
C PHE A 115 13.14 -36.14 16.94
N SER A 116 13.20 -37.47 16.95
CA SER A 116 13.92 -38.23 15.92
C SER A 116 13.34 -38.05 14.51
N SER A 117 12.02 -37.91 14.41
CA SER A 117 11.32 -37.74 13.13
C SER A 117 11.57 -36.37 12.53
N ILE A 118 11.53 -35.33 13.36
CA ILE A 118 11.86 -33.95 12.94
C ILE A 118 13.32 -33.83 12.52
N GLN A 119 14.26 -34.43 13.26
CA GLN A 119 15.69 -34.41 12.89
C GLN A 119 15.92 -35.01 11.49
N LYS A 120 15.30 -36.17 11.21
CA LYS A 120 15.35 -36.82 9.89
C LYS A 120 14.73 -35.94 8.79
N TYR A 121 13.60 -35.31 9.07
CA TYR A 121 12.92 -34.43 8.13
C TYR A 121 13.78 -33.21 7.77
N ILE A 122 14.35 -32.51 8.77
CA ILE A 122 15.22 -31.35 8.56
C ILE A 122 16.45 -31.73 7.75
N PHE A 123 17.06 -32.89 8.03
CA PHE A 123 18.21 -33.37 7.27
C PHE A 123 17.87 -33.55 5.79
N ALA A 124 16.73 -34.18 5.47
CA ALA A 124 16.27 -34.34 4.10
C ALA A 124 15.97 -32.99 3.43
N LEU A 125 15.30 -32.08 4.15
CA LEU A 125 14.94 -30.75 3.67
C LEU A 125 16.20 -29.91 3.36
N ASN A 126 17.15 -29.83 4.29
CA ASN A 126 18.41 -29.11 4.08
C ASN A 126 19.24 -29.71 2.94
N LYS A 127 19.24 -31.03 2.77
CA LYS A 127 19.93 -31.68 1.65
C LYS A 127 19.30 -31.31 0.30
N LYS A 128 17.97 -31.17 0.24
CA LYS A 128 17.25 -30.73 -0.97
C LYS A 128 17.58 -29.26 -1.28
N GLU A 129 17.53 -28.39 -0.28
CA GLU A 129 17.66 -26.93 -0.44
C GLU A 129 19.10 -26.48 -0.67
N ASN A 130 20.09 -27.20 -0.12
CA ASN A 130 21.51 -26.97 -0.43
C ASN A 130 21.84 -27.23 -1.91
N LYS A 131 21.05 -28.06 -2.61
CA LYS A 131 21.21 -28.25 -4.07
C LYS A 131 20.64 -27.09 -4.88
N THR A 132 19.60 -26.43 -4.37
CA THR A 132 18.95 -25.29 -5.03
C THR A 132 19.54 -23.94 -4.62
N GLY A 133 20.34 -23.91 -3.54
CA GLY A 133 20.93 -22.68 -2.99
C GLY A 133 19.92 -21.79 -2.26
N SER A 134 18.79 -22.35 -1.85
CA SER A 134 17.60 -21.59 -1.41
C SER A 134 17.62 -21.26 0.08
N TYR A 135 17.56 -22.26 0.97
CA TYR A 135 17.43 -22.06 2.42
C TYR A 135 18.26 -23.07 3.24
N THR A 136 18.61 -22.68 4.47
CA THR A 136 19.18 -23.60 5.48
C THR A 136 18.35 -23.50 6.77
N TYR A 137 17.71 -24.60 7.12
CA TYR A 137 16.78 -24.72 8.25
C TYR A 137 17.50 -25.12 9.55
N PRO A 138 17.13 -24.53 10.70
CA PRO A 138 17.73 -24.84 11.99
C PRO A 138 17.27 -26.20 12.54
N TYR A 139 18.11 -26.80 13.40
CA TYR A 139 17.78 -28.02 14.14
C TYR A 139 17.35 -27.67 15.59
N PRO A 140 16.19 -28.14 16.07
CA PRO A 140 15.76 -27.92 17.46
C PRO A 140 16.54 -28.81 18.43
N SER A 141 16.63 -28.36 19.68
CA SER A 141 16.94 -29.24 20.83
C SER A 141 15.68 -29.95 21.32
N GLU A 142 15.79 -31.00 22.13
CA GLU A 142 14.62 -31.65 22.74
C GLU A 142 13.79 -30.64 23.56
N LYS A 143 14.43 -29.82 24.39
CA LYS A 143 13.77 -28.73 25.13
C LYS A 143 13.06 -27.70 24.24
N THR A 144 13.50 -27.52 22.99
CA THR A 144 12.79 -26.64 22.05
C THR A 144 11.41 -27.19 21.70
N LEU A 145 11.23 -28.52 21.76
CA LEU A 145 9.96 -29.20 21.48
C LEU A 145 8.99 -29.17 22.68
N GLU A 146 9.40 -28.66 23.84
CA GLU A 146 8.51 -28.36 24.97
C GLU A 146 7.74 -27.04 24.77
N LYS A 147 7.66 -26.57 23.52
CA LYS A 147 6.99 -25.33 23.14
C LYS A 147 6.28 -25.45 21.79
N LEU A 148 5.04 -24.98 21.77
CA LEU A 148 4.25 -24.77 20.55
C LEU A 148 3.84 -23.31 20.41
N ALA A 149 4.00 -22.78 19.20
CA ALA A 149 3.57 -21.43 18.86
C ALA A 149 2.52 -21.43 17.73
N PHE A 150 1.50 -20.60 17.89
CA PHE A 150 0.42 -20.41 16.94
C PHE A 150 0.49 -19.00 16.37
N TRP A 151 0.94 -18.88 15.12
CA TRP A 151 0.93 -17.61 14.41
C TRP A 151 -0.43 -17.44 13.73
N SER A 152 -1.32 -16.70 14.37
CA SER A 152 -2.71 -16.59 13.91
C SER A 152 -3.27 -15.19 14.02
N ALA A 153 -3.95 -14.75 12.95
CA ALA A 153 -4.53 -13.42 12.82
C ALA A 153 -5.41 -13.00 14.02
N THR A 154 -5.49 -11.71 14.29
CA THR A 154 -6.44 -11.20 15.30
C THR A 154 -7.87 -11.46 14.84
N GLY A 155 -8.69 -12.08 15.70
CA GLY A 155 -10.06 -12.47 15.35
C GLY A 155 -10.20 -13.87 14.75
N SER A 156 -9.10 -14.62 14.55
CA SER A 156 -9.14 -16.02 14.08
C SER A 156 -9.65 -17.03 15.11
N GLY A 157 -9.91 -16.62 16.36
CA GLY A 157 -10.40 -17.52 17.42
C GLY A 157 -9.31 -18.18 18.27
N LYS A 158 -8.13 -17.55 18.42
CA LYS A 158 -7.03 -18.01 19.30
C LYS A 158 -7.48 -18.47 20.69
N THR A 159 -8.42 -17.76 21.32
CA THR A 159 -8.95 -18.12 22.65
C THR A 159 -9.61 -19.51 22.64
N ILE A 160 -10.39 -19.84 21.61
CA ILE A 160 -11.04 -21.15 21.52
C ILE A 160 -10.01 -22.24 21.25
N ILE A 161 -9.04 -21.98 20.35
CA ILE A 161 -7.92 -22.91 20.11
C ILE A 161 -7.16 -23.16 21.42
N MET A 162 -6.89 -22.13 22.21
CA MET A 162 -6.20 -22.25 23.49
C MET A 162 -6.97 -23.11 24.49
N HIS A 163 -8.30 -22.94 24.57
CA HIS A 163 -9.14 -23.76 25.44
C HIS A 163 -9.15 -25.22 25.01
N ILE A 164 -9.22 -25.48 23.69
CA ILE A 164 -9.12 -26.83 23.16
C ILE A 164 -7.74 -27.41 23.47
N ASN A 165 -6.66 -26.67 23.23
CA ASN A 165 -5.30 -27.10 23.55
C ASN A 165 -5.13 -27.45 25.04
N PHE A 166 -5.81 -26.75 25.95
CA PHE A 166 -5.87 -27.13 27.36
C PHE A 166 -6.50 -28.52 27.56
N LEU A 167 -7.64 -28.79 26.91
CA LEU A 167 -8.29 -30.11 26.95
C LEU A 167 -7.43 -31.21 26.30
N GLN A 168 -6.74 -30.90 25.19
CA GLN A 168 -5.82 -31.83 24.54
C GLN A 168 -4.65 -32.19 25.46
N VAL A 169 -4.08 -31.20 26.13
CA VAL A 169 -3.06 -31.44 27.16
C VAL A 169 -3.61 -32.34 28.24
N GLN A 170 -4.80 -32.07 28.78
CA GLN A 170 -5.40 -32.93 29.80
C GLN A 170 -5.61 -34.37 29.32
N LYS A 171 -5.88 -34.58 28.03
CA LYS A 171 -6.08 -35.91 27.44
C LYS A 171 -4.77 -36.70 27.25
N TYR A 172 -3.71 -36.05 26.78
CA TYR A 172 -2.43 -36.71 26.47
C TYR A 172 -1.45 -36.74 27.64
N ASN A 173 -1.60 -35.82 28.59
CA ASN A 173 -0.67 -35.68 29.68
C ASN A 173 -0.81 -36.80 30.72
N ASN A 174 0.27 -37.53 30.94
CA ASN A 174 0.39 -38.54 32.01
C ASN A 174 1.31 -38.09 33.16
N THR A 175 1.83 -36.86 33.11
CA THR A 175 2.74 -36.26 34.10
C THR A 175 2.01 -35.29 35.04
N ASN A 176 2.40 -35.30 36.32
CA ASN A 176 1.88 -34.34 37.29
C ASN A 176 2.65 -33.02 37.15
N TYR A 177 1.95 -31.95 36.79
CA TYR A 177 2.47 -30.58 36.74
C TYR A 177 2.10 -29.82 38.01
N ASP A 178 2.98 -28.90 38.42
CA ASP A 178 2.75 -28.01 39.56
C ASP A 178 1.52 -27.14 39.30
N ASN A 179 1.43 -26.52 38.12
CA ASN A 179 0.33 -25.64 37.74
C ASN A 179 0.00 -25.68 36.25
N PHE A 180 -1.26 -25.39 35.95
CA PHE A 180 -1.70 -24.88 34.65
C PHE A 180 -1.88 -23.37 34.74
N LEU A 181 -1.10 -22.61 33.98
CA LEU A 181 -1.10 -21.14 34.03
C LEU A 181 -1.56 -20.56 32.70
N LEU A 182 -2.53 -19.65 32.74
CA LEU A 182 -2.89 -18.79 31.61
C LEU A 182 -2.38 -17.38 31.88
N VAL A 183 -1.38 -16.96 31.12
CA VAL A 183 -0.68 -15.68 31.26
C VAL A 183 -1.23 -14.69 30.24
N THR A 184 -1.76 -13.58 30.75
CA THR A 184 -2.33 -12.50 29.95
C THR A 184 -1.49 -11.23 30.03
N PRO A 185 -1.56 -10.34 29.04
CA PRO A 185 -0.75 -9.12 29.03
C PRO A 185 -1.31 -7.98 29.90
N ASN A 186 -2.58 -8.05 30.33
CA ASN A 186 -3.22 -7.05 31.19
C ASN A 186 -4.51 -7.59 31.85
N GLU A 187 -5.00 -6.89 32.88
CA GLU A 187 -6.16 -7.33 33.68
C GLU A 187 -7.49 -7.33 32.93
N GLY A 188 -7.62 -6.50 31.90
CA GLY A 188 -8.79 -6.52 31.02
C GLY A 188 -8.90 -7.84 30.27
N LEU A 189 -7.78 -8.33 29.72
CA LEU A 189 -7.70 -9.63 29.06
C LEU A 189 -7.87 -10.80 30.04
N SER A 190 -7.32 -10.72 31.26
CA SER A 190 -7.61 -11.70 32.32
C SER A 190 -9.11 -11.88 32.55
N ALA A 191 -9.83 -10.77 32.70
CA ALA A 191 -11.28 -10.79 32.91
C ALA A 191 -12.05 -11.32 31.68
N GLN A 192 -11.54 -11.10 30.47
CA GLN A 192 -12.13 -11.64 29.25
C GLN A 192 -11.95 -13.16 29.16
N HIS A 193 -10.74 -13.67 29.42
CA HIS A 193 -10.46 -15.11 29.43
C HIS A 193 -11.28 -15.85 30.47
N ILE A 194 -11.41 -15.32 31.69
CA ILE A 194 -12.25 -15.91 32.75
C ILE A 194 -13.69 -16.14 32.25
N LYS A 195 -14.32 -15.12 31.64
CA LYS A 195 -15.67 -15.25 31.08
C LYS A 195 -15.78 -16.30 29.98
N GLU A 196 -14.77 -16.37 29.10
CA GLU A 196 -14.75 -17.37 28.02
C GLU A 196 -14.51 -18.79 28.57
N LEU A 197 -13.72 -18.95 29.63
CA LEU A 197 -13.49 -20.23 30.31
C LEU A 197 -14.76 -20.73 31.00
N GLU A 198 -15.52 -19.83 31.64
CA GLU A 198 -16.85 -20.14 32.21
C GLU A 198 -17.80 -20.74 31.17
N LEU A 199 -17.86 -20.13 29.98
CA LEU A 199 -18.65 -20.60 28.83
C LEU A 199 -18.14 -21.93 28.27
N SER A 200 -16.83 -22.17 28.37
CA SER A 200 -16.19 -23.40 27.90
C SER A 200 -16.31 -24.57 28.88
N GLY A 201 -16.90 -24.34 30.06
CA GLY A 201 -16.95 -25.36 31.09
C GLY A 201 -15.56 -25.78 31.59
N ILE A 202 -14.56 -24.91 31.49
CA ILE A 202 -13.21 -25.16 31.99
C ILE A 202 -13.12 -24.59 33.41
N GLU A 203 -12.69 -25.44 34.34
CA GLU A 203 -12.44 -25.02 35.72
C GLU A 203 -11.24 -24.08 35.80
N HIS A 204 -11.44 -22.90 36.38
CA HIS A 204 -10.43 -21.86 36.41
C HIS A 204 -10.50 -21.06 37.70
N LYS A 205 -9.38 -20.42 38.06
CA LYS A 205 -9.29 -19.46 39.16
C LYS A 205 -8.47 -18.26 38.74
N ARG A 206 -8.86 -17.08 39.22
CA ARG A 206 -7.99 -15.90 39.15
C ARG A 206 -6.88 -16.06 40.18
N PHE A 207 -5.64 -15.76 39.79
CA PHE A 207 -4.53 -15.82 40.73
C PHE A 207 -4.58 -14.67 41.76
N GLU A 208 -4.58 -15.01 43.06
CA GLU A 208 -4.54 -14.07 44.19
C GLU A 208 -3.43 -14.50 45.17
N ALA A 209 -2.37 -13.70 45.31
CA ALA A 209 -1.19 -14.09 46.10
C ALA A 209 -1.46 -14.29 47.60
N GLN A 210 -2.54 -13.69 48.14
CA GLN A 210 -2.90 -13.76 49.56
C GLN A 210 -3.86 -14.90 49.93
N LYS A 211 -4.43 -15.65 48.96
CA LYS A 211 -5.47 -16.67 49.23
C LYS A 211 -5.07 -18.12 48.91
N THR A 212 -3.89 -18.37 48.38
CA THR A 212 -3.56 -19.66 47.74
C THR A 212 -2.86 -20.71 48.62
N LEU A 213 -3.15 -20.74 49.94
CA LEU A 213 -2.71 -21.87 50.78
C LEU A 213 -3.87 -22.72 51.37
N GLU A 214 -5.14 -22.30 51.29
CA GLU A 214 -6.23 -23.00 52.02
C GLU A 214 -7.39 -23.58 51.20
N ASP A 215 -7.46 -23.45 49.87
CA ASP A 215 -8.58 -23.99 49.08
C ASP A 215 -8.22 -25.28 48.29
N TRP A 216 -7.98 -26.38 49.02
CA TRP A 216 -7.73 -27.74 48.49
C TRP A 216 -8.99 -28.60 48.36
N SER A 217 -10.06 -28.06 47.78
CA SER A 217 -11.24 -28.86 47.38
C SER A 217 -11.32 -29.12 45.87
N LEU A 218 -10.37 -28.62 45.07
CA LEU A 218 -10.36 -28.73 43.61
C LEU A 218 -9.05 -29.33 43.09
N GLN A 219 -9.12 -30.28 42.17
CA GLN A 219 -7.96 -30.81 41.44
C GLN A 219 -7.42 -29.72 40.49
N ASN A 220 -6.29 -29.10 40.85
CA ASN A 220 -5.46 -28.15 40.09
C ASN A 220 -6.13 -27.40 38.87
N PRO A 221 -6.98 -26.37 39.10
CA PRO A 221 -7.65 -25.63 38.03
C PRO A 221 -6.70 -24.76 37.19
N LEU A 222 -7.15 -24.29 36.02
CA LEU A 222 -6.41 -23.33 35.20
C LEU A 222 -6.33 -21.96 35.91
N LYS A 223 -5.11 -21.53 36.26
CA LYS A 223 -4.86 -20.28 37.00
C LYS A 223 -4.59 -19.14 36.02
N VAL A 224 -5.44 -18.11 36.05
CA VAL A 224 -5.33 -16.92 35.19
C VAL A 224 -4.54 -15.83 35.90
N ILE A 225 -3.41 -15.43 35.33
CA ILE A 225 -2.49 -14.43 35.89
C ILE A 225 -2.07 -13.39 34.84
N GLU A 226 -1.99 -12.14 35.26
CA GLU A 226 -1.50 -11.04 34.44
C GLU A 226 0.02 -10.92 34.55
N ILE A 227 0.70 -10.73 33.43
CA ILE A 227 2.16 -10.83 33.32
C ILE A 227 2.94 -9.93 34.29
N THR A 228 2.49 -8.69 34.55
CA THR A 228 3.22 -7.74 35.43
C THR A 228 3.14 -8.11 36.91
N LYS A 229 2.30 -9.09 37.26
CA LYS A 229 2.22 -9.64 38.61
C LYS A 229 3.32 -10.66 38.90
N ILE A 230 4.00 -11.19 37.89
CA ILE A 230 5.10 -12.15 38.06
C ILE A 230 6.41 -11.35 38.13
N LYS A 231 7.18 -11.54 39.19
CA LYS A 231 8.47 -10.84 39.39
C LYS A 231 9.55 -11.78 39.93
N ASP A 232 10.81 -11.44 39.71
CA ASP A 232 11.95 -12.15 40.32
C ASP A 232 11.97 -11.92 41.85
N GLU A 233 11.79 -10.67 42.28
CA GLU A 233 11.74 -10.29 43.71
C GLU A 233 10.52 -9.41 43.99
N VAL A 234 9.81 -9.67 45.09
CA VAL A 234 8.62 -8.92 45.50
C VAL A 234 9.04 -7.74 46.38
N SER A 235 8.94 -6.52 45.86
CA SER A 235 9.34 -5.29 46.55
C SER A 235 8.23 -4.66 47.42
N SER A 236 6.97 -5.09 47.28
CA SER A 236 5.82 -4.54 48.02
C SER A 236 5.03 -5.65 48.73
N GLN A 237 4.70 -5.44 50.00
CA GLN A 237 3.87 -6.34 50.81
C GLN A 237 2.35 -6.19 50.51
N ASP A 238 1.97 -5.49 49.44
CA ASP A 238 0.57 -5.23 49.08
C ASP A 238 -0.15 -6.44 48.47
N GLY A 239 0.53 -7.59 48.32
CA GLY A 239 -0.04 -8.85 47.87
C GLY A 239 -0.45 -8.88 46.39
N LYS A 240 -0.01 -7.90 45.58
CA LYS A 240 -0.40 -7.80 44.17
C LYS A 240 0.51 -8.56 43.21
N THR A 241 1.74 -8.86 43.64
CA THR A 241 2.78 -9.53 42.84
C THR A 241 3.23 -10.83 43.50
N VAL A 242 3.64 -11.81 42.70
CA VAL A 242 4.13 -13.13 43.13
C VAL A 242 5.57 -13.35 42.65
N PRO A 243 6.46 -13.94 43.48
CA PRO A 243 7.77 -14.36 43.02
C PRO A 243 7.62 -15.51 42.02
N VAL A 244 8.40 -15.51 40.94
CA VAL A 244 8.36 -16.58 39.91
C VAL A 244 8.57 -17.97 40.52
N ASP A 245 9.50 -18.10 41.48
CA ASP A 245 9.82 -19.37 42.15
C ASP A 245 8.63 -19.92 42.97
N ALA A 246 7.70 -19.06 43.42
CA ALA A 246 6.50 -19.50 44.15
C ALA A 246 5.48 -20.23 43.26
N LEU A 247 5.64 -20.14 41.93
CA LEU A 247 4.82 -20.85 40.95
C LEU A 247 5.44 -22.19 40.53
N GLY A 248 6.57 -22.61 41.11
CA GLY A 248 7.27 -23.83 40.70
C GLY A 248 7.91 -23.74 39.32
N ASP A 249 8.57 -24.82 38.90
CA ASP A 249 9.34 -24.89 37.65
C ASP A 249 8.89 -26.00 36.69
N ASN A 250 7.89 -26.81 37.10
CA ASN A 250 7.26 -27.85 36.30
C ASN A 250 5.80 -27.47 35.96
N ASN A 251 5.63 -26.44 35.12
CA ASN A 251 4.31 -25.91 34.76
C ASN A 251 3.94 -26.12 33.29
N ILE A 252 2.64 -26.17 33.01
CA ILE A 252 2.11 -25.92 31.66
C ILE A 252 1.60 -24.48 31.59
N ILE A 253 2.13 -23.73 30.63
CA ILE A 253 1.80 -22.31 30.46
C ILE A 253 1.14 -22.04 29.10
N PHE A 254 0.07 -21.26 29.13
CA PHE A 254 -0.63 -20.73 27.97
C PHE A 254 -0.43 -19.22 27.94
N VAL A 255 0.21 -18.70 26.90
CA VAL A 255 0.60 -17.28 26.82
C VAL A 255 -0.17 -16.60 25.70
N ASP A 256 -1.04 -15.65 26.07
CA ASP A 256 -1.71 -14.78 25.12
C ASP A 256 -0.82 -13.58 24.76
N GLU A 257 -0.72 -13.27 23.46
CA GLU A 257 0.16 -12.21 22.93
C GLU A 257 1.65 -12.40 23.31
N GLY A 258 2.14 -13.64 23.24
CA GLY A 258 3.46 -14.05 23.75
C GLY A 258 4.70 -13.39 23.11
N HIS A 259 4.51 -12.55 22.10
CA HIS A 259 5.57 -11.87 21.35
C HIS A 259 5.95 -10.48 21.90
N LYS A 260 5.33 -9.96 22.98
CA LYS A 260 5.63 -8.60 23.50
C LYS A 260 7.14 -8.34 23.52
N GLY A 261 7.57 -7.46 22.61
CA GLY A 261 8.90 -7.50 21.99
C GLY A 261 9.97 -6.61 22.63
N HIS A 262 11.22 -6.84 22.19
CA HIS A 262 12.42 -5.98 22.13
C HIS A 262 12.77 -4.97 23.25
N SER A 263 12.01 -4.89 24.34
CA SER A 263 12.28 -4.07 25.51
C SER A 263 13.02 -4.89 26.58
N SER A 264 13.56 -4.21 27.59
CA SER A 264 14.09 -4.85 28.78
C SER A 264 13.06 -5.75 29.48
N GLU A 265 11.77 -5.37 29.45
CA GLU A 265 10.67 -6.15 30.02
C GLU A 265 10.45 -7.48 29.28
N ALA A 266 10.62 -7.49 27.95
CA ALA A 266 10.52 -8.71 27.15
C ALA A 266 11.63 -9.72 27.49
N GLN A 267 12.84 -9.23 27.77
CA GLN A 267 13.95 -10.08 28.22
C GLN A 267 13.68 -10.64 29.61
N THR A 268 13.15 -9.83 30.53
CA THR A 268 12.77 -10.29 31.87
C THR A 268 11.66 -11.34 31.77
N TRP A 269 10.63 -11.12 30.94
CA TRP A 269 9.58 -12.11 30.72
C TRP A 269 10.12 -13.41 30.13
N LYS A 270 10.97 -13.35 29.11
CA LYS A 270 11.60 -14.54 28.51
C LYS A 270 12.38 -15.35 29.55
N LYS A 271 13.08 -14.68 30.48
CA LYS A 271 13.78 -15.32 31.59
C LYS A 271 12.78 -16.01 32.53
N MET A 272 11.76 -15.30 33.01
CA MET A 272 10.74 -15.86 33.91
C MET A 272 10.01 -17.05 33.27
N ARG A 273 9.63 -16.93 32.00
CA ARG A 273 8.98 -18.01 31.24
C ARG A 273 9.84 -19.28 31.24
N LYS A 274 11.15 -19.14 31.00
CA LYS A 274 12.08 -20.27 31.03
C LYS A 274 12.22 -20.88 32.42
N GLN A 275 12.09 -20.09 33.49
CA GLN A 275 12.12 -20.60 34.87
C GLN A 275 10.84 -21.39 35.19
N LEU A 276 9.67 -20.89 34.78
CA LEU A 276 8.37 -21.55 35.02
C LEU A 276 8.26 -22.95 34.40
N VAL A 277 9.07 -23.25 33.38
CA VAL A 277 9.02 -24.53 32.64
C VAL A 277 10.37 -25.26 32.63
N ALA A 278 11.28 -24.91 33.54
CA ALA A 278 12.66 -25.41 33.51
C ALA A 278 12.78 -26.94 33.70
N ASN A 279 11.81 -27.54 34.41
CA ASN A 279 11.79 -28.94 34.83
C ASN A 279 10.66 -29.69 34.13
N ASP A 280 10.84 -30.00 32.84
CA ASP A 280 9.90 -30.74 31.97
C ASP A 280 8.52 -30.07 31.77
N GLY A 281 8.44 -28.75 31.99
CA GLY A 281 7.24 -27.94 31.71
C GLY A 281 6.99 -27.73 30.22
N PHE A 282 5.80 -27.24 29.87
CA PHE A 282 5.39 -27.06 28.46
C PHE A 282 4.79 -25.68 28.19
N THR A 283 5.11 -25.08 27.04
CA THR A 283 4.64 -23.73 26.67
C THR A 283 3.75 -23.74 25.42
N PHE A 284 2.57 -23.16 25.51
CA PHE A 284 1.72 -22.80 24.37
C PHE A 284 1.69 -21.27 24.20
N GLU A 285 2.07 -20.78 23.03
CA GLU A 285 2.10 -19.35 22.73
C GLU A 285 1.19 -18.99 21.55
N TYR A 286 0.40 -17.93 21.70
CA TYR A 286 -0.53 -17.47 20.69
C TYR A 286 -0.25 -16.01 20.35
N SER A 287 -0.07 -15.70 19.07
CA SER A 287 0.29 -14.35 18.65
C SER A 287 -0.10 -14.06 17.20
N ALA A 288 -0.47 -12.81 16.92
CA ALA A 288 -0.74 -12.34 15.56
C ALA A 288 0.48 -11.74 14.85
N THR A 289 1.58 -11.50 15.57
CA THR A 289 2.65 -10.56 15.19
C THR A 289 4.05 -11.19 15.36
N LEU A 290 4.15 -12.51 15.15
CA LEU A 290 5.45 -13.19 15.12
C LEU A 290 6.30 -12.79 13.89
N GLY A 291 5.72 -12.06 12.92
CA GLY A 291 6.42 -11.57 11.74
C GLY A 291 7.47 -10.49 12.02
N GLU A 292 7.41 -9.84 13.18
CA GLU A 292 8.41 -8.87 13.61
C GLU A 292 9.76 -9.52 13.94
N ILE A 293 9.79 -10.85 14.19
CA ILE A 293 11.01 -11.59 14.53
C ILE A 293 11.90 -11.69 13.30
N THR A 294 13.08 -11.08 13.38
CA THR A 294 14.07 -11.04 12.29
C THR A 294 15.22 -12.01 12.53
N GLU A 295 16.02 -12.30 11.50
CA GLU A 295 17.24 -13.14 11.63
C GLU A 295 18.23 -12.65 12.71
N LYS A 296 18.22 -11.35 13.03
CA LYS A 296 19.08 -10.78 14.07
C LYS A 296 18.59 -11.05 15.49
N ASP A 297 17.39 -11.59 15.64
CA ASP A 297 16.80 -11.93 16.93
C ASP A 297 17.29 -13.31 17.40
N ASP A 298 17.76 -13.39 18.63
CA ASP A 298 18.21 -14.65 19.25
C ASP A 298 17.11 -15.73 19.31
N THR A 299 15.84 -15.33 19.19
CA THR A 299 14.68 -16.24 19.17
C THR A 299 14.30 -16.74 17.78
N PHE A 300 14.94 -16.26 16.71
CA PHE A 300 14.57 -16.63 15.34
C PHE A 300 14.55 -18.16 15.15
N ASN A 301 15.62 -18.84 15.57
CA ASN A 301 15.73 -20.30 15.45
C ASN A 301 14.74 -21.04 16.36
N GLU A 302 14.45 -20.49 17.55
CA GLU A 302 13.44 -21.05 18.47
C GLU A 302 12.06 -21.04 17.82
N TYR A 303 11.62 -19.91 17.26
CA TYR A 303 10.31 -19.80 16.62
C TYR A 303 10.23 -20.51 15.27
N ALA A 304 11.31 -20.53 14.49
CA ALA A 304 11.40 -21.33 13.28
C ALA A 304 11.09 -22.82 13.54
N CYS A 305 11.46 -23.33 14.72
CA CYS A 305 11.25 -24.71 15.12
C CYS A 305 9.99 -24.98 15.96
N THR A 306 9.28 -23.97 16.45
CA THR A 306 8.14 -24.16 17.38
C THR A 306 6.80 -23.72 16.82
N ILE A 307 6.78 -22.92 15.75
CA ILE A 307 5.53 -22.52 15.08
C ILE A 307 4.94 -23.72 14.34
N ILE A 308 3.88 -24.29 14.92
CA ILE A 308 3.16 -25.44 14.37
C ILE A 308 2.09 -25.02 13.38
N PHE A 309 1.52 -23.82 13.55
CA PHE A 309 0.40 -23.34 12.77
C PHE A 309 0.61 -21.91 12.27
N ASP A 310 0.48 -21.70 10.96
CA ASP A 310 0.59 -20.40 10.28
C ASP A 310 -0.74 -20.03 9.61
N TYR A 311 -1.46 -19.09 10.23
CA TYR A 311 -2.66 -18.48 9.66
C TYR A 311 -2.66 -16.97 9.91
N ARG A 312 -1.64 -16.31 9.35
CA ARG A 312 -1.45 -14.85 9.34
C ARG A 312 -2.64 -14.06 8.76
N TYR A 313 -2.60 -12.75 8.98
CA TYR A 313 -3.67 -11.85 8.53
C TYR A 313 -3.85 -11.88 7.00
N LYS A 314 -2.80 -12.15 6.20
CA LYS A 314 -2.90 -12.44 4.76
C LYS A 314 -3.98 -13.49 4.46
N TYR A 315 -3.87 -14.68 5.06
CA TYR A 315 -4.79 -15.78 4.82
C TYR A 315 -6.21 -15.47 5.30
N PHE A 316 -6.31 -14.87 6.49
CA PHE A 316 -7.58 -14.42 7.05
C PHE A 316 -8.32 -13.47 6.09
N TYR A 317 -7.61 -12.46 5.57
CA TYR A 317 -8.16 -11.49 4.64
C TYR A 317 -8.55 -12.13 3.30
N GLU A 318 -7.66 -12.86 2.64
CA GLU A 318 -7.93 -13.50 1.34
C GLU A 318 -9.06 -14.55 1.38
N ASP A 319 -9.36 -15.12 2.56
CA ASP A 319 -10.49 -16.04 2.75
C ASP A 319 -11.84 -15.36 2.99
N GLY A 320 -11.86 -14.03 2.86
CA GLY A 320 -13.05 -13.20 2.98
C GLY A 320 -13.35 -12.74 4.40
N PHE A 321 -12.56 -13.14 5.41
CA PHE A 321 -12.85 -12.87 6.81
C PHE A 321 -12.55 -11.43 7.20
N GLY A 322 -13.34 -10.92 8.16
CA GLY A 322 -13.22 -9.55 8.64
C GLY A 322 -13.70 -8.50 7.63
N LYS A 323 -13.50 -7.24 7.97
CA LYS A 323 -13.79 -6.09 7.12
C LYS A 323 -12.67 -5.86 6.11
N ASP A 324 -13.03 -5.25 5.00
CA ASP A 324 -12.09 -4.50 4.17
C ASP A 324 -11.49 -3.33 4.97
N TYR A 325 -10.39 -2.77 4.48
CA TYR A 325 -9.82 -1.57 5.07
C TYR A 325 -9.39 -0.59 4.00
N GLN A 326 -9.58 0.70 4.25
CA GLN A 326 -9.19 1.76 3.33
C GLN A 326 -8.32 2.78 4.05
N ILE A 327 -7.10 2.99 3.57
CA ILE A 327 -6.15 3.96 4.13
C ILE A 327 -6.20 5.24 3.31
N LEU A 328 -6.56 6.36 3.94
CA LEU A 328 -6.37 7.69 3.34
C LEU A 328 -5.03 8.25 3.80
N ASN A 329 -4.20 8.64 2.83
CA ASN A 329 -2.88 9.18 3.10
C ASN A 329 -2.69 10.50 2.35
N LEU A 330 -2.24 11.53 3.07
CA LEU A 330 -1.98 12.86 2.53
C LEU A 330 -0.56 12.95 1.95
N LYS A 331 -0.41 13.71 0.86
CA LYS A 331 0.90 14.02 0.27
C LYS A 331 1.75 14.89 1.19
N ASN A 332 1.19 16.01 1.64
CA ASN A 332 1.89 16.99 2.45
C ASN A 332 1.59 16.76 3.93
N LYS A 333 2.64 16.38 4.65
CA LYS A 333 2.59 15.83 6.01
C LYS A 333 2.31 16.88 7.09
N ASN A 334 2.24 18.16 6.72
CA ASN A 334 1.94 19.28 7.62
C ASN A 334 0.56 19.89 7.33
N GLU A 335 -0.20 19.36 6.37
CA GLU A 335 -1.56 19.82 6.01
C GLU A 335 -2.66 19.03 6.74
N TYR A 336 -2.38 18.50 7.95
CA TYR A 336 -3.49 18.06 8.80
C TYR A 336 -4.26 19.30 9.22
N GLY A 337 -5.50 19.40 8.76
CA GLY A 337 -6.35 20.52 9.04
C GLY A 337 -7.82 20.11 9.06
N ASP A 338 -8.66 21.11 9.27
CA ASP A 338 -10.10 20.95 9.43
C ASP A 338 -10.74 20.15 8.29
N GLU A 339 -10.25 20.31 7.04
CA GLU A 339 -10.77 19.60 5.87
C GLU A 339 -10.57 18.07 5.96
N TYR A 340 -9.39 17.62 6.39
CA TYR A 340 -9.09 16.19 6.48
C TYR A 340 -9.93 15.51 7.56
N PHE A 341 -10.00 16.13 8.74
CA PHE A 341 -10.84 15.64 9.83
C PHE A 341 -12.34 15.74 9.49
N THR A 342 -12.78 16.76 8.75
CA THR A 342 -14.15 16.84 8.22
C THR A 342 -14.47 15.65 7.33
N GLY A 343 -13.55 15.28 6.43
CA GLY A 343 -13.70 14.07 5.62
C GLY A 343 -13.81 12.79 6.47
N SER A 344 -13.09 12.71 7.59
CA SER A 344 -13.17 11.57 8.50
C SER A 344 -14.53 11.46 9.22
N LEU A 345 -15.08 12.58 9.70
CA LEU A 345 -16.43 12.61 10.29
C LEU A 345 -17.51 12.35 9.25
N LEU A 346 -17.34 12.86 8.03
CA LEU A 346 -18.25 12.62 6.92
C LEU A 346 -18.30 11.12 6.55
N SER A 347 -17.17 10.41 6.67
CA SER A 347 -17.09 8.96 6.46
C SER A 347 -17.87 8.19 7.52
N LEU A 348 -17.74 8.55 8.79
CA LEU A 348 -18.53 7.97 9.87
C LEU A 348 -20.02 8.26 9.68
N TYR A 349 -20.36 9.50 9.29
CA TYR A 349 -21.74 9.91 9.03
C TYR A 349 -22.36 9.10 7.88
N GLU A 350 -21.66 8.93 6.75
CA GLU A 350 -22.15 8.11 5.64
C GLU A 350 -22.48 6.69 6.09
N GLN A 351 -21.58 6.05 6.84
CA GLN A 351 -21.80 4.71 7.38
C GLN A 351 -23.03 4.67 8.30
N LYS A 352 -23.17 5.65 9.22
CA LYS A 352 -24.34 5.72 10.12
C LYS A 352 -25.65 5.95 9.39
N LEU A 353 -25.64 6.83 8.39
CA LEU A 353 -26.81 7.13 7.57
C LEU A 353 -27.22 5.89 6.77
N TYR A 354 -26.26 5.20 6.15
CA TYR A 354 -26.53 3.96 5.41
C TYR A 354 -27.08 2.86 6.33
N TYR A 355 -26.45 2.64 7.49
CA TYR A 355 -26.92 1.68 8.51
C TYR A 355 -28.36 1.97 8.93
N LYS A 356 -28.68 3.24 9.19
CA LYS A 356 -30.03 3.68 9.59
C LYS A 356 -31.05 3.44 8.48
N ASN A 357 -30.75 3.85 7.25
CA ASN A 357 -31.69 3.76 6.12
C ASN A 357 -31.96 2.30 5.70
N HIS A 358 -30.99 1.39 5.90
CA HIS A 358 -31.08 0.00 5.46
C HIS A 358 -31.22 -1.02 6.60
N LYS A 359 -31.54 -0.59 7.83
CA LYS A 359 -31.56 -1.43 9.06
C LYS A 359 -32.30 -2.77 8.90
N ARG A 360 -33.40 -2.80 8.14
CA ARG A 360 -34.16 -4.04 7.86
C ARG A 360 -33.43 -4.99 6.92
N GLN A 361 -32.86 -4.46 5.84
CA GLN A 361 -32.20 -5.26 4.79
C GLN A 361 -30.85 -5.83 5.25
N ILE A 362 -30.13 -5.09 6.10
CA ILE A 362 -28.82 -5.51 6.62
C ILE A 362 -28.91 -6.43 7.84
N LYS A 363 -30.10 -6.67 8.39
CA LYS A 363 -30.31 -7.49 9.61
C LYS A 363 -29.67 -8.88 9.50
N PRO A 364 -29.79 -9.64 8.39
CA PRO A 364 -29.16 -10.96 8.25
C PRO A 364 -27.63 -10.92 8.30
N PHE A 365 -27.02 -9.77 7.99
CA PHE A 365 -25.57 -9.57 7.91
C PHE A 365 -24.94 -9.22 9.27
N ASN A 366 -25.74 -9.14 10.34
CA ASN A 366 -25.29 -8.90 11.71
C ASN A 366 -24.32 -7.71 11.85
N ILE A 367 -24.53 -6.68 11.04
CA ILE A 367 -23.73 -5.46 11.08
C ILE A 367 -24.17 -4.62 12.29
N GLU A 368 -23.20 -4.06 13.00
CA GLU A 368 -23.42 -3.23 14.19
C GLU A 368 -23.37 -1.73 13.86
N ASN A 369 -23.97 -0.90 14.72
CA ASN A 369 -23.97 0.55 14.54
C ASN A 369 -22.53 1.10 14.52
N PRO A 370 -22.08 1.81 13.45
CA PRO A 370 -20.72 2.31 13.28
C PRO A 370 -20.15 3.08 14.48
N LEU A 371 -18.85 2.92 14.75
CA LEU A 371 -18.07 3.58 15.80
C LEU A 371 -16.75 4.07 15.22
N MET A 372 -16.38 5.32 15.55
CA MET A 372 -15.07 5.86 15.25
C MET A 372 -14.17 5.86 16.48
N ILE A 373 -12.92 5.46 16.30
CA ILE A 373 -11.91 5.50 17.35
C ILE A 373 -10.77 6.44 16.95
N PHE A 374 -10.24 7.18 17.92
CA PHE A 374 -9.03 7.97 17.78
C PHE A 374 -7.97 7.45 18.74
N VAL A 375 -6.78 7.15 18.22
CA VAL A 375 -5.67 6.65 19.03
C VAL A 375 -4.45 7.55 18.88
N GLY A 376 -4.03 8.13 20.01
CA GLY A 376 -2.83 8.96 20.13
C GLY A 376 -1.78 8.36 21.06
N SER A 377 -0.56 8.88 21.00
CA SER A 377 0.54 8.44 21.89
C SER A 377 0.71 9.34 23.11
N SER A 378 0.31 10.61 23.02
CA SER A 378 0.47 11.60 24.10
C SER A 378 -0.88 12.03 24.70
N VAL A 379 -0.97 12.00 26.03
CA VAL A 379 -2.10 12.54 26.80
C VAL A 379 -1.76 13.94 27.35
N SER A 380 -0.49 14.17 27.68
CA SER A 380 0.07 15.43 28.19
C SER A 380 1.43 15.72 27.51
N GLY A 381 1.43 16.39 26.36
CA GLY A 381 2.67 16.72 25.64
C GLY A 381 3.46 17.88 26.27
N LYS A 382 4.78 17.96 26.00
CA LYS A 382 5.56 19.17 26.29
C LYS A 382 5.03 20.33 25.42
N LYS A 383 4.78 21.51 26.02
CA LYS A 383 4.17 22.70 25.36
C LYS A 383 2.73 22.49 24.83
N ASN A 384 1.83 21.88 25.61
CA ASN A 384 0.40 21.69 25.27
C ASN A 384 0.10 20.89 23.97
N ASN A 385 1.08 20.14 23.45
CA ASN A 385 0.93 19.36 22.21
C ASN A 385 0.41 17.94 22.51
N SER A 386 -0.87 17.82 22.88
CA SER A 386 -1.54 16.54 23.18
C SER A 386 -2.39 16.07 22.00
N ASP A 387 -2.18 14.82 21.58
CA ASP A 387 -2.95 14.21 20.48
C ASP A 387 -4.45 14.20 20.78
N VAL A 388 -4.80 13.83 22.02
CA VAL A 388 -6.18 13.77 22.49
C VAL A 388 -6.81 15.17 22.48
N LEU A 389 -6.05 16.20 22.88
CA LEU A 389 -6.48 17.59 22.87
C LEU A 389 -6.83 18.07 21.45
N HIS A 390 -5.97 17.80 20.47
CA HIS A 390 -6.20 18.21 19.08
C HIS A 390 -7.51 17.62 18.51
N VAL A 391 -7.84 16.37 18.86
CA VAL A 391 -9.08 15.75 18.42
C VAL A 391 -10.28 16.46 19.06
N VAL A 392 -10.27 16.68 20.38
CA VAL A 392 -11.42 17.31 21.05
C VAL A 392 -11.58 18.78 20.68
N ASP A 393 -10.49 19.49 20.40
CA ASP A 393 -10.48 20.85 19.85
C ASP A 393 -11.16 20.88 18.47
N PHE A 394 -10.73 20.01 17.57
CA PHE A 394 -11.38 19.87 16.27
C PHE A 394 -12.88 19.56 16.40
N LEU A 395 -13.28 18.66 17.31
CA LEU A 395 -14.70 18.33 17.50
C LEU A 395 -15.51 19.51 18.03
N ALA A 396 -14.95 20.30 18.96
CA ALA A 396 -15.60 21.49 19.49
C ALA A 396 -15.74 22.58 18.42
N ARG A 397 -14.69 22.83 17.64
CA ARG A 397 -14.72 23.74 16.49
C ARG A 397 -15.69 23.25 15.42
N PHE A 398 -15.72 21.94 15.11
CA PHE A 398 -16.67 21.35 14.16
C PHE A 398 -18.12 21.66 14.49
N VAL A 399 -18.49 21.75 15.77
CA VAL A 399 -19.85 22.06 16.22
C VAL A 399 -20.13 23.57 16.22
N ASN A 400 -19.13 24.40 16.50
CA ASN A 400 -19.31 25.82 16.77
C ASN A 400 -18.97 26.73 15.57
N GLU A 401 -18.09 26.34 14.65
CA GLU A 401 -17.69 27.11 13.46
C GLU A 401 -18.48 26.72 12.20
N LYS A 402 -19.81 26.85 12.28
CA LYS A 402 -20.78 26.34 11.29
C LYS A 402 -20.44 26.66 9.83
N ASP A 403 -20.11 27.91 9.51
CA ASP A 403 -19.90 28.36 8.13
C ASP A 403 -18.66 27.74 7.48
N LEU A 404 -17.58 27.60 8.26
CA LEU A 404 -16.34 26.95 7.82
C LEU A 404 -16.61 25.49 7.45
N PHE A 405 -17.22 24.74 8.37
CA PHE A 405 -17.44 23.30 8.18
C PHE A 405 -18.50 22.98 7.13
N LYS A 406 -19.55 23.81 6.99
CA LYS A 406 -20.49 23.72 5.85
C LYS A 406 -19.78 23.87 4.51
N LYS A 407 -18.86 24.84 4.40
CA LYS A 407 -18.06 25.06 3.19
C LYS A 407 -17.14 23.87 2.90
N LEU A 408 -16.45 23.34 3.92
CA LEU A 408 -15.57 22.18 3.76
C LEU A 408 -16.33 20.93 3.30
N ILE A 409 -17.47 20.62 3.92
CA ILE A 409 -18.34 19.49 3.51
C ILE A 409 -18.76 19.66 2.04
N SER A 410 -19.19 20.87 1.66
CA SER A 410 -19.59 21.18 0.28
C SER A 410 -18.42 20.99 -0.69
N ASN A 411 -17.22 21.46 -0.36
CA ASN A 411 -16.04 21.32 -1.21
C ASN A 411 -15.67 19.84 -1.41
N ILE A 412 -15.67 19.06 -0.33
CA ILE A 412 -15.37 17.63 -0.36
C ILE A 412 -16.35 16.87 -1.27
N LEU A 413 -17.65 17.11 -1.13
CA LEU A 413 -18.68 16.44 -1.93
C LEU A 413 -18.79 16.96 -3.38
N ASN A 414 -18.15 18.08 -3.70
CA ASN A 414 -18.09 18.66 -5.04
C ASN A 414 -16.74 18.43 -5.75
N ASP A 415 -15.87 17.58 -5.19
CA ASP A 415 -14.51 17.35 -5.71
C ASP A 415 -13.68 18.64 -5.84
N LYS A 416 -13.94 19.63 -4.99
CA LYS A 416 -13.19 20.90 -4.87
C LYS A 416 -12.21 20.88 -3.70
N SER A 417 -11.88 19.70 -3.18
CA SER A 417 -10.90 19.54 -2.13
C SER A 417 -9.49 19.77 -2.67
N ASN A 418 -8.66 20.47 -1.90
CA ASN A 418 -7.26 20.69 -2.27
C ASN A 418 -6.34 19.54 -1.78
N LEU A 419 -6.88 18.60 -1.01
CA LEU A 419 -6.11 17.52 -0.41
C LEU A 419 -5.85 16.42 -1.44
N VAL A 420 -4.57 16.13 -1.66
CA VAL A 420 -4.10 15.11 -2.59
C VAL A 420 -3.25 14.03 -1.91
N ASP A 421 -3.23 12.85 -2.51
CA ASP A 421 -2.41 11.72 -2.09
C ASP A 421 -0.95 11.86 -2.59
N ALA A 422 -0.09 10.90 -2.21
CA ALA A 422 1.30 10.85 -2.65
C ALA A 422 1.50 10.87 -4.18
N ASN A 423 0.48 10.51 -4.96
CA ASN A 423 0.45 10.51 -6.42
C ASN A 423 -0.20 11.75 -7.04
N ASN A 424 -0.50 12.79 -6.24
CA ASN A 424 -1.27 13.99 -6.64
C ASN A 424 -2.74 13.73 -7.02
N GLN A 425 -3.34 12.64 -6.57
CA GLN A 425 -4.76 12.36 -6.79
C GLN A 425 -5.61 12.93 -5.66
N PRO A 426 -6.78 13.53 -5.93
CA PRO A 426 -7.65 14.05 -4.87
C PRO A 426 -8.11 12.93 -3.92
N ILE A 427 -7.86 13.06 -2.62
CA ILE A 427 -8.02 11.96 -1.64
C ILE A 427 -9.49 11.52 -1.45
N PHE A 428 -10.44 12.41 -1.74
CA PHE A 428 -11.86 12.18 -1.54
C PHE A 428 -12.62 11.84 -2.84
N ALA A 429 -11.95 11.83 -3.99
CA ALA A 429 -12.60 11.63 -5.29
C ALA A 429 -13.39 10.33 -5.39
N THR A 430 -12.89 9.26 -4.76
CA THR A 430 -13.51 7.94 -4.74
C THR A 430 -14.32 7.66 -3.48
N LYS A 431 -14.43 8.65 -2.57
CA LYS A 431 -15.13 8.54 -1.29
C LYS A 431 -16.56 9.07 -1.37
N PHE A 432 -17.34 8.68 -0.37
CA PHE A 432 -18.73 9.10 -0.18
C PHE A 432 -19.70 8.66 -1.29
N PRO A 433 -19.61 7.42 -1.82
CA PRO A 433 -20.42 6.98 -2.96
C PRO A 433 -21.93 7.02 -2.64
N TYR A 434 -22.33 6.67 -1.41
CA TYR A 434 -23.73 6.67 -1.02
C TYR A 434 -24.28 8.09 -0.83
N LEU A 435 -23.49 9.01 -0.23
CA LEU A 435 -23.90 10.41 -0.16
C LEU A 435 -23.99 11.05 -1.55
N ARG A 436 -23.05 10.74 -2.45
CA ARG A 436 -23.09 11.20 -3.85
C ARG A 436 -24.30 10.61 -4.60
N GLU A 437 -24.64 9.35 -4.36
CA GLU A 437 -25.82 8.70 -4.94
C GLU A 437 -27.12 9.39 -4.49
N LEU A 438 -27.30 9.60 -3.18
CA LEU A 438 -28.48 10.31 -2.65
C LEU A 438 -28.58 11.72 -3.22
N ARG A 439 -27.44 12.40 -3.40
CA ARG A 439 -27.40 13.73 -4.02
C ARG A 439 -27.83 13.69 -5.48
N GLN A 440 -27.34 12.74 -6.28
CA GLN A 440 -27.75 12.57 -7.68
C GLN A 440 -29.25 12.29 -7.81
N LYS A 441 -29.84 11.60 -6.83
CA LYS A 441 -31.29 11.34 -6.73
C LYS A 441 -32.10 12.51 -6.16
N ASN A 442 -31.48 13.64 -5.80
CA ASN A 442 -32.08 14.76 -5.08
C ASN A 442 -32.68 14.39 -3.70
N GLU A 443 -32.18 13.33 -3.08
CA GLU A 443 -32.58 12.85 -1.75
C GLU A 443 -31.66 13.39 -0.64
N LEU A 444 -30.58 14.09 -1.00
CA LEU A 444 -29.65 14.75 -0.08
C LEU A 444 -29.66 16.28 -0.26
N ASN A 445 -30.00 17.01 0.81
CA ASN A 445 -29.92 18.46 0.84
C ASN A 445 -28.61 18.92 1.51
N LEU A 446 -27.71 19.54 0.74
CA LEU A 446 -26.43 20.06 1.26
C LEU A 446 -26.62 21.21 2.29
N GLY A 447 -27.70 21.98 2.20
CA GLY A 447 -27.98 23.08 3.12
C GLY A 447 -28.27 22.62 4.56
N THR A 448 -28.84 21.42 4.71
CA THR A 448 -29.19 20.80 6.00
C THR A 448 -28.25 19.66 6.40
N LEU A 449 -27.36 19.21 5.52
CA LEU A 449 -26.46 18.07 5.76
C LEU A 449 -25.62 18.22 7.03
N TYR A 450 -25.00 19.38 7.22
CA TYR A 450 -24.22 19.66 8.45
C TYR A 450 -25.09 19.56 9.71
N ASP A 451 -26.32 20.09 9.67
CA ASP A 451 -27.22 20.06 10.82
C ASP A 451 -27.68 18.61 11.14
N GLU A 452 -27.87 17.76 10.12
CA GLU A 452 -28.11 16.31 10.29
C GLU A 452 -26.87 15.57 10.79
N MET A 453 -25.66 15.95 10.37
CA MET A 453 -24.41 15.40 10.91
C MET A 453 -24.31 15.69 12.41
N LEU A 454 -24.62 16.91 12.85
CA LEU A 454 -24.62 17.28 14.27
C LEU A 454 -25.57 16.39 15.08
N LYS A 455 -26.76 16.13 14.55
CA LYS A 455 -27.77 15.30 15.20
C LYS A 455 -27.35 13.84 15.31
N VAL A 456 -26.78 13.27 14.24
CA VAL A 456 -26.40 11.85 14.19
C VAL A 456 -25.11 11.57 14.98
N LEU A 457 -24.14 12.49 14.93
CA LEU A 457 -22.82 12.28 15.52
C LEU A 457 -22.72 12.79 16.96
N PHE A 458 -23.41 13.88 17.31
CA PHE A 458 -23.23 14.62 18.57
C PHE A 458 -24.53 14.80 19.38
N HIS A 459 -25.66 14.26 18.91
CA HIS A 459 -26.97 14.32 19.58
C HIS A 459 -27.53 15.73 19.77
N ILE A 460 -27.14 16.70 18.92
CA ILE A 460 -27.54 18.12 19.02
C ILE A 460 -28.03 18.69 17.68
N LYS A 461 -28.74 19.82 17.74
CA LYS A 461 -29.20 20.57 16.56
C LYS A 461 -28.61 21.97 16.43
N THR A 462 -28.03 22.50 17.51
CA THR A 462 -27.50 23.85 17.60
C THR A 462 -26.15 23.81 18.28
N SER A 463 -25.29 24.79 17.98
CA SER A 463 -23.98 24.95 18.61
C SER A 463 -24.07 25.04 20.13
N LYS A 464 -23.19 24.33 20.81
CA LYS A 464 -23.08 24.22 22.27
C LYS A 464 -21.61 24.00 22.65
N THR A 465 -21.27 24.35 23.89
CA THR A 465 -19.94 24.11 24.47
C THR A 465 -19.74 22.61 24.74
N LEU A 466 -18.56 22.07 24.45
CA LEU A 466 -18.20 20.68 24.73
C LEU A 466 -17.92 20.50 26.23
N GLN A 467 -18.65 19.59 26.87
CA GLN A 467 -18.50 19.25 28.28
C GLN A 467 -17.65 18.01 28.50
N PHE A 468 -16.69 18.10 29.42
CA PHE A 468 -15.86 16.99 29.89
C PHE A 468 -16.35 16.54 31.28
N ILE A 469 -16.82 15.30 31.39
CA ILE A 469 -17.40 14.76 32.63
C ILE A 469 -16.58 13.57 33.13
N GLU A 470 -15.88 13.74 34.25
CA GLU A 470 -15.18 12.63 34.92
C GLU A 470 -16.18 11.65 35.53
N LEU A 471 -15.98 10.34 35.29
CA LEU A 471 -16.83 9.26 35.78
C LEU A 471 -16.19 8.58 37.00
N LYS A 472 -16.74 8.79 38.21
CA LYS A 472 -16.11 8.24 39.43
C LYS A 472 -16.12 6.72 39.50
N ASN A 473 -17.16 6.08 38.95
CA ASN A 473 -17.30 4.62 38.98
C ASN A 473 -16.56 3.93 37.81
N ALA A 474 -15.73 4.65 37.06
CA ALA A 474 -15.00 4.15 35.92
C ALA A 474 -13.63 4.84 35.79
N GLU A 475 -12.62 4.26 36.43
CA GLU A 475 -11.28 4.83 36.50
C GLU A 475 -10.64 5.00 35.10
N GLY A 476 -10.17 6.22 34.81
CA GLY A 476 -9.57 6.55 33.52
C GLY A 476 -10.55 7.05 32.45
N GLU A 477 -11.85 7.14 32.75
CA GLU A 477 -12.88 7.54 31.78
C GLU A 477 -13.37 8.99 31.96
N ILE A 478 -13.45 9.72 30.84
CA ILE A 478 -14.09 11.04 30.75
C ILE A 478 -15.17 10.99 29.67
N GLY A 479 -16.43 11.22 30.06
CA GLY A 479 -17.54 11.31 29.13
C GLY A 479 -17.56 12.65 28.39
N LEU A 480 -17.89 12.61 27.10
CA LEU A 480 -18.03 13.78 26.22
C LEU A 480 -19.48 13.98 25.81
N ARG A 481 -19.98 15.20 26.03
CA ARG A 481 -21.34 15.60 25.62
C ARG A 481 -21.41 17.09 25.31
N PHE A 482 -22.31 17.47 24.42
CA PHE A 482 -22.70 18.87 24.19
C PHE A 482 -23.99 19.25 24.91
N ASP A 483 -24.80 18.26 25.31
CA ASP A 483 -26.08 18.45 26.00
C ASP A 483 -26.29 17.36 27.06
N SER A 484 -27.46 16.72 27.11
CA SER A 484 -27.75 15.65 28.07
C SER A 484 -27.04 14.33 27.74
N GLU A 485 -27.05 13.92 26.47
CA GLU A 485 -26.54 12.61 26.03
C GLU A 485 -25.04 12.60 25.70
N TYR A 486 -24.35 11.54 26.14
CA TYR A 486 -22.96 11.31 25.79
C TYR A 486 -22.83 10.81 24.35
N PHE A 487 -22.03 11.49 23.54
CA PHE A 487 -21.68 11.03 22.19
C PHE A 487 -20.31 10.35 22.15
N GLY A 488 -19.45 10.61 23.13
CA GLY A 488 -18.08 10.11 23.14
C GLY A 488 -17.55 9.82 24.54
N VAL A 489 -16.45 9.07 24.59
CA VAL A 489 -15.70 8.81 25.82
C VAL A 489 -14.21 8.87 25.54
N ILE A 490 -13.47 9.48 26.45
CA ILE A 490 -12.00 9.44 26.51
C ILE A 490 -11.60 8.37 27.52
N ASN A 491 -10.70 7.45 27.14
CA ASN A 491 -10.12 6.45 28.05
C ASN A 491 -8.60 6.58 28.10
N ILE A 492 -8.09 7.11 29.20
CA ILE A 492 -6.68 7.47 29.42
C ILE A 492 -6.20 7.02 30.80
N GLY A 493 -4.88 7.01 30.99
CA GLY A 493 -4.27 6.64 32.27
C GLY A 493 -4.36 7.74 33.34
N ASP A 494 -4.38 9.01 32.93
CA ASP A 494 -4.31 10.18 33.82
C ASP A 494 -5.39 11.21 33.47
N THR A 495 -6.58 11.03 34.05
CA THR A 495 -7.72 11.93 33.83
C THR A 495 -7.51 13.30 34.45
N THR A 496 -6.84 13.35 35.61
CA THR A 496 -6.70 14.58 36.40
C THR A 496 -5.82 15.60 35.68
N ASN A 497 -4.66 15.19 35.16
CA ASN A 497 -3.78 16.11 34.44
C ASN A 497 -4.37 16.51 33.08
N PHE A 498 -5.12 15.62 32.43
CA PHE A 498 -5.81 15.99 31.19
C PHE A 498 -6.92 17.02 31.42
N LEU A 499 -7.75 16.87 32.46
CA LEU A 499 -8.79 17.85 32.79
C LEU A 499 -8.19 19.22 33.15
N LYS A 500 -7.08 19.26 33.89
CA LYS A 500 -6.34 20.52 34.15
C LYS A 500 -5.82 21.15 32.86
N LEU A 501 -5.37 20.33 31.90
CA LEU A 501 -4.92 20.83 30.60
C LEU A 501 -6.08 21.45 29.82
N ILE A 502 -7.29 20.88 29.91
CA ILE A 502 -8.51 21.47 29.33
C ILE A 502 -8.89 22.77 30.00
N GLU A 503 -8.85 22.85 31.34
CA GLU A 503 -9.16 24.09 32.10
C GLU A 503 -8.21 25.25 31.76
N ASN A 504 -6.95 24.95 31.42
CA ASN A 504 -5.93 25.94 31.07
C ASN A 504 -5.83 26.22 29.57
N TYR A 505 -6.66 25.60 28.74
CA TYR A 505 -6.64 25.80 27.30
C TYR A 505 -7.44 27.06 26.93
N GLU A 506 -6.81 28.03 26.25
CA GLU A 506 -7.40 29.33 25.89
C GLU A 506 -8.41 29.25 24.73
N ASP A 507 -9.33 28.26 24.74
CA ASP A 507 -10.43 28.16 23.77
C ASP A 507 -11.81 28.31 24.43
N SER A 508 -12.73 28.95 23.71
CA SER A 508 -14.08 29.31 24.16
C SER A 508 -15.10 28.18 24.10
N TYR A 509 -14.74 27.04 23.50
CA TYR A 509 -15.67 25.93 23.25
C TYR A 509 -15.56 24.75 24.22
N PHE A 510 -14.76 24.86 25.28
CA PHE A 510 -14.61 23.82 26.30
C PHE A 510 -15.21 24.19 27.65
N GLN A 511 -15.69 23.18 28.37
CA GLN A 511 -16.10 23.29 29.77
C GLN A 511 -15.86 21.97 30.51
N VAL A 512 -15.18 22.03 31.66
CA VAL A 512 -15.19 20.89 32.60
C VAL A 512 -16.49 20.93 33.39
N GLY A 513 -17.31 19.88 33.25
CA GLY A 513 -18.59 19.77 33.93
C GLY A 513 -18.47 19.08 35.29
N GLN A 514 -19.60 18.99 36.01
CA GLN A 514 -19.63 18.31 37.30
C GLN A 514 -19.37 16.81 37.16
N LYS A 515 -18.53 16.25 38.05
CA LYS A 515 -18.23 14.81 38.09
C LYS A 515 -19.52 13.99 38.24
N SER A 516 -19.63 12.91 37.47
CA SER A 516 -20.78 12.00 37.57
C SER A 516 -20.51 10.89 38.59
N ASN A 517 -21.43 10.74 39.56
CA ASN A 517 -21.41 9.66 40.54
C ASN A 517 -22.37 8.52 40.20
N PHE A 518 -23.30 8.75 39.27
CA PHE A 518 -24.33 7.76 38.90
C PHE A 518 -23.91 6.90 37.72
N GLU A 519 -23.11 7.46 36.81
CA GLU A 519 -22.78 6.75 35.58
C GLU A 519 -21.71 5.69 35.79
N GLN A 520 -22.01 4.49 35.28
CA GLN A 520 -21.06 3.40 35.11
C GLN A 520 -20.16 3.65 33.89
N SER A 521 -19.21 2.75 33.64
CA SER A 521 -18.29 2.78 32.49
C SER A 521 -19.03 2.97 31.16
N LEU A 522 -18.76 4.10 30.49
CA LEU A 522 -19.21 4.36 29.11
C LEU A 522 -18.44 3.47 28.14
N PHE A 523 -17.17 3.19 28.43
CA PHE A 523 -16.33 2.30 27.64
C PHE A 523 -16.95 0.90 27.49
N LYS A 524 -17.42 0.29 28.58
CA LYS A 524 -18.15 -1.00 28.53
C LYS A 524 -19.49 -0.89 27.79
N LYS A 525 -20.15 0.27 27.84
CA LYS A 525 -21.41 0.50 27.09
C LYS A 525 -21.17 0.54 25.58
N ILE A 526 -19.95 0.73 25.07
CA ILE A 526 -19.66 0.77 23.63
C ILE A 526 -20.00 -0.55 22.94
N GLU A 527 -19.81 -1.69 23.61
CA GLU A 527 -20.04 -3.02 23.04
C GLU A 527 -21.54 -3.32 22.81
N ARG A 528 -22.45 -2.52 23.39
CA ARG A 528 -23.89 -2.68 23.19
C ARG A 528 -24.30 -2.27 21.77
N LYS A 529 -25.11 -3.10 21.12
CA LYS A 529 -25.63 -2.92 19.75
C LYS A 529 -26.25 -1.54 19.49
N GLU A 530 -27.04 -1.04 20.44
CA GLU A 530 -27.75 0.25 20.35
C GLU A 530 -27.08 1.34 21.22
N SER A 531 -25.77 1.25 21.44
CA SER A 531 -25.05 2.25 22.22
C SER A 531 -25.04 3.63 21.53
N PRO A 532 -25.34 4.72 22.26
CA PRO A 532 -25.35 6.07 21.71
C PRO A 532 -23.95 6.66 21.54
N ILE A 533 -22.91 5.97 22.02
CA ILE A 533 -21.52 6.40 21.88
C ILE A 533 -21.06 6.19 20.44
N ASN A 534 -20.66 7.28 19.81
CA ASN A 534 -20.21 7.37 18.41
C ASN A 534 -18.69 7.51 18.29
N LEU A 535 -18.03 8.07 19.31
CA LEU A 535 -16.60 8.35 19.34
C LEU A 535 -15.92 7.78 20.57
N LEU A 536 -14.76 7.16 20.37
CA LEU A 536 -13.89 6.69 21.43
C LEU A 536 -12.49 7.26 21.22
N ILE A 537 -12.00 8.02 22.18
CA ILE A 537 -10.70 8.68 22.09
C ILE A 537 -9.80 8.07 23.16
N GLY A 538 -8.62 7.60 22.79
CA GLY A 538 -7.75 6.89 23.72
C GLY A 538 -6.27 7.09 23.45
N SER A 539 -5.48 6.59 24.39
CA SER A 539 -4.02 6.49 24.28
C SER A 539 -3.56 5.04 24.27
N LYS A 540 -2.28 4.76 24.56
CA LYS A 540 -1.72 3.39 24.60
C LYS A 540 -2.50 2.39 25.47
N LYS A 541 -3.16 2.85 26.53
CA LYS A 541 -4.03 2.03 27.39
C LYS A 541 -5.14 1.30 26.60
N PHE A 542 -5.52 1.85 25.45
CA PHE A 542 -6.64 1.41 24.63
C PHE A 542 -6.26 0.42 23.50
N ILE A 543 -4.99 0.00 23.40
CA ILE A 543 -4.54 -0.91 22.33
C ILE A 543 -5.00 -2.36 22.59
N GLU A 544 -5.12 -2.74 23.87
CA GLU A 544 -5.45 -4.11 24.32
C GLU A 544 -6.66 -4.12 25.27
N GLY A 545 -7.23 -5.29 25.56
CA GLY A 545 -8.21 -5.45 26.67
C GLY A 545 -9.67 -5.08 26.38
N TRP A 546 -10.08 -4.94 25.11
CA TRP A 546 -11.48 -4.65 24.74
C TRP A 546 -11.88 -5.26 23.38
N SER A 547 -13.18 -5.41 23.11
CA SER A 547 -13.68 -6.11 21.92
C SER A 547 -14.97 -5.50 21.35
N SER A 548 -14.89 -4.83 20.20
CA SER A 548 -16.09 -4.29 19.54
C SER A 548 -16.15 -4.60 18.04
N PHE A 549 -17.31 -5.07 17.58
CA PHE A 549 -17.62 -5.24 16.15
C PHE A 549 -18.07 -3.93 15.47
N ARG A 550 -18.31 -2.87 16.25
CA ARG A 550 -18.83 -1.58 15.78
C ARG A 550 -17.78 -0.71 15.09
N VAL A 551 -16.50 -0.95 15.33
CA VAL A 551 -15.41 -0.11 14.82
C VAL A 551 -15.47 -0.09 13.29
N SER A 552 -15.60 1.10 12.71
CA SER A 552 -15.73 1.30 11.27
C SER A 552 -14.83 2.42 10.74
N SER A 553 -14.28 3.24 11.64
CA SER A 553 -13.32 4.30 11.34
C SER A 553 -12.26 4.42 12.43
N MET A 554 -11.02 4.69 12.04
CA MET A 554 -9.85 4.87 12.90
C MET A 554 -9.11 6.15 12.52
N GLY A 555 -8.94 7.09 13.46
CA GLY A 555 -8.03 8.22 13.36
C GLY A 555 -6.75 7.95 14.15
N LEU A 556 -5.59 8.00 13.49
CA LEU A 556 -4.30 7.59 14.07
C LEU A 556 -3.34 8.77 14.09
N LEU A 557 -3.04 9.29 15.28
CA LEU A 557 -2.38 10.59 15.51
C LEU A 557 -0.86 10.50 15.41
N ASN A 558 -0.17 10.06 16.46
CA ASN A 558 1.29 10.01 16.53
C ASN A 558 1.83 8.72 17.14
N ILE A 559 1.59 7.57 16.51
CA ILE A 559 2.16 6.30 16.98
C ILE A 559 3.54 6.08 16.34
N GLY A 560 4.57 5.78 17.14
CA GLY A 560 5.97 5.70 16.70
C GLY A 560 6.36 4.37 16.04
N LYS A 561 7.51 4.33 15.35
CA LYS A 561 8.05 3.11 14.70
C LYS A 561 8.28 1.93 15.64
N LYS A 562 8.48 2.18 16.95
CA LYS A 562 8.68 1.13 17.96
C LYS A 562 7.39 0.39 18.36
N GLU A 563 6.23 0.77 17.81
CA GLU A 563 4.91 0.28 18.23
C GLU A 563 4.23 -0.60 17.15
N GLY A 564 4.99 -1.17 16.21
CA GLY A 564 4.47 -2.01 15.10
C GLY A 564 3.48 -3.10 15.51
N SER A 565 3.77 -3.85 16.56
CA SER A 565 2.91 -4.95 17.03
C SER A 565 1.58 -4.45 17.58
N GLN A 566 1.62 -3.35 18.31
CA GLN A 566 0.43 -2.68 18.85
C GLN A 566 -0.49 -2.16 17.74
N ILE A 567 0.09 -1.70 16.64
CA ILE A 567 -0.63 -1.27 15.44
C ILE A 567 -1.44 -2.41 14.83
N ILE A 568 -0.78 -3.54 14.60
CA ILE A 568 -1.41 -4.72 13.99
C ILE A 568 -2.51 -5.28 14.90
N GLN A 569 -2.31 -5.25 16.23
CA GLN A 569 -3.34 -5.63 17.19
C GLN A 569 -4.58 -4.71 17.10
N LEU A 570 -4.37 -3.38 17.13
CA LEU A 570 -5.46 -2.41 17.04
C LEU A 570 -6.23 -2.57 15.72
N PHE A 571 -5.50 -2.70 14.62
CA PHE A 571 -6.07 -2.92 13.30
C PHE A 571 -6.89 -4.21 13.23
N GLY A 572 -6.34 -5.31 13.76
CA GLY A 572 -7.04 -6.58 13.90
C GLY A 572 -8.34 -6.51 14.71
N ARG A 573 -8.45 -5.56 15.66
CA ARG A 573 -9.71 -5.27 16.38
C ARG A 573 -10.69 -4.47 15.51
N GLY A 574 -10.20 -3.57 14.67
CA GLY A 574 -11.02 -2.76 13.75
C GLY A 574 -11.68 -3.57 12.64
N VAL A 575 -10.97 -4.55 12.10
CA VAL A 575 -11.44 -5.35 10.96
C VAL A 575 -12.39 -6.48 11.36
N ARG A 576 -12.89 -6.52 12.61
CA ARG A 576 -13.84 -7.56 13.02
C ARG A 576 -15.19 -7.39 12.33
N LEU A 577 -15.76 -8.49 11.87
CA LEU A 577 -17.04 -8.57 11.16
C LEU A 577 -17.80 -9.83 11.61
N ARG A 578 -19.11 -9.72 11.86
CA ARG A 578 -19.98 -10.89 12.06
C ARG A 578 -20.44 -11.48 10.72
N GLY A 579 -20.85 -10.62 9.78
CA GLY A 579 -21.27 -11.02 8.43
C GLY A 579 -22.60 -11.76 8.43
N TYR A 580 -23.01 -12.20 7.24
CA TYR A 580 -24.22 -13.02 7.04
C TYR A 580 -24.19 -14.25 7.95
N GLU A 581 -25.24 -14.47 8.76
CA GLU A 581 -25.39 -15.65 9.62
C GLU A 581 -24.14 -16.02 10.47
N ASN A 582 -23.35 -15.02 10.89
CA ASN A 582 -22.08 -15.20 11.62
C ASN A 582 -21.00 -16.00 10.86
N TYR A 583 -21.01 -16.00 9.53
CA TYR A 583 -19.93 -16.57 8.72
C TYR A 583 -18.58 -15.85 8.94
N LEU A 584 -18.58 -14.66 9.54
CA LEU A 584 -17.43 -13.78 9.78
C LEU A 584 -16.79 -13.22 8.50
N LYS A 585 -17.46 -13.39 7.35
CA LYS A 585 -16.99 -13.01 6.02
C LYS A 585 -17.80 -11.87 5.42
N ARG A 586 -17.15 -11.12 4.54
CA ARG A 586 -17.74 -10.04 3.73
C ARG A 586 -18.83 -10.59 2.82
N SER A 587 -19.91 -9.83 2.66
CA SER A 587 -21.05 -10.18 1.82
C SER A 587 -20.66 -10.46 0.38
N ASN A 588 -19.74 -9.67 -0.18
CA ASN A 588 -19.21 -9.86 -1.54
C ASN A 588 -18.52 -11.23 -1.71
N TYR A 589 -17.61 -11.57 -0.79
CA TYR A 589 -16.93 -12.86 -0.82
C TYR A 589 -17.93 -14.02 -0.74
N LEU A 590 -18.91 -13.94 0.17
CA LEU A 590 -19.91 -14.98 0.34
C LEU A 590 -20.80 -15.13 -0.90
N LYS A 591 -21.13 -14.03 -1.57
CA LYS A 591 -21.87 -14.04 -2.84
C LYS A 591 -21.07 -14.73 -3.95
N MET A 592 -19.78 -14.41 -4.10
CA MET A 592 -18.89 -15.07 -5.07
C MET A 592 -18.75 -16.57 -4.81
N ALA A 593 -18.71 -16.96 -3.53
CA ALA A 593 -18.62 -18.35 -3.11
C ALA A 593 -19.97 -19.11 -3.13
N ASN A 594 -21.06 -18.47 -3.57
CA ASN A 594 -22.43 -19.03 -3.52
C ASN A 594 -22.86 -19.52 -2.12
N LEU A 595 -22.37 -18.87 -1.07
CA LEU A 595 -22.70 -19.18 0.33
C LEU A 595 -23.89 -18.38 0.86
N ILE A 596 -24.35 -17.36 0.12
CA ILE A 596 -25.60 -16.67 0.40
C ILE A 596 -26.70 -17.30 -0.47
N PRO A 597 -27.82 -17.76 0.12
CA PRO A 597 -28.96 -18.26 -0.64
C PRO A 597 -29.45 -17.27 -1.71
N SER A 598 -29.86 -17.78 -2.88
CA SER A 598 -30.23 -16.93 -4.03
C SER A 598 -31.43 -16.02 -3.79
N ASP A 599 -32.29 -16.35 -2.82
CA ASP A 599 -33.45 -15.56 -2.37
C ASP A 599 -33.06 -14.41 -1.43
N VAL A 600 -31.86 -14.44 -0.84
CA VAL A 600 -31.35 -13.38 0.03
C VAL A 600 -30.72 -12.27 -0.82
N LYS A 601 -31.39 -11.12 -0.87
CA LYS A 601 -30.88 -9.94 -1.59
C LYS A 601 -29.81 -9.21 -0.77
N VAL A 602 -28.56 -9.24 -1.24
CA VAL A 602 -27.47 -8.39 -0.71
C VAL A 602 -27.72 -6.93 -1.11
N PRO A 603 -27.82 -5.99 -0.15
CA PRO A 603 -28.03 -4.56 -0.45
C PRO A 603 -26.84 -3.93 -1.19
N ASN A 604 -27.13 -3.04 -2.15
CA ASN A 604 -26.11 -2.23 -2.80
C ASN A 604 -25.40 -1.34 -1.77
N ASN A 605 -24.08 -1.19 -1.88
CA ASN A 605 -23.24 -0.43 -0.95
C ASN A 605 -23.10 -1.03 0.47
N LEU A 606 -23.49 -2.29 0.71
CA LEU A 606 -23.23 -2.94 2.01
C LEU A 606 -21.74 -2.94 2.38
N TYR A 607 -20.84 -3.01 1.39
CA TYR A 607 -19.40 -2.93 1.59
C TYR A 607 -18.95 -1.71 2.41
N LEU A 608 -19.69 -0.60 2.38
CA LEU A 608 -19.41 0.58 3.22
C LEU A 608 -19.39 0.28 4.71
N LEU A 609 -20.25 -0.63 5.18
CA LEU A 609 -20.28 -1.06 6.59
C LEU A 609 -19.33 -2.23 6.87
N GLU A 610 -18.93 -2.94 5.82
CA GLU A 610 -17.93 -4.01 5.86
C GLU A 610 -16.51 -3.47 5.59
N THR A 611 -16.30 -2.14 5.66
CA THR A 611 -15.00 -1.48 5.44
C THR A 611 -14.59 -0.63 6.64
N LEU A 612 -13.35 -0.81 7.09
CA LEU A 612 -12.67 -0.01 8.11
C LEU A 612 -11.94 1.17 7.45
N ASN A 613 -12.37 2.40 7.73
CA ASN A 613 -11.70 3.59 7.23
C ASN A 613 -10.54 4.00 8.16
N ILE A 614 -9.33 4.13 7.63
CA ILE A 614 -8.14 4.51 8.38
C ILE A 614 -7.66 5.87 7.91
N PHE A 615 -7.66 6.83 8.83
CA PHE A 615 -7.20 8.21 8.63
C PHE A 615 -5.90 8.40 9.40
N GLY A 616 -4.77 8.36 8.67
CA GLY A 616 -3.45 8.63 9.24
C GLY A 616 -3.22 10.14 9.37
N LEU A 617 -2.86 10.59 10.57
CA LEU A 617 -2.52 11.98 10.89
C LEU A 617 -1.01 12.16 11.11
N ASN A 618 -0.20 11.12 10.85
CA ASN A 618 1.25 11.21 10.70
C ASN A 618 1.73 10.20 9.64
N ALA A 619 2.41 10.68 8.59
CA ALA A 619 2.85 9.81 7.49
C ALA A 619 3.94 8.80 7.89
N ASN A 620 4.69 9.04 8.97
CA ASN A 620 5.65 8.05 9.47
C ASN A 620 4.92 6.82 9.99
N TYR A 621 3.75 7.02 10.62
CA TYR A 621 2.91 5.93 11.05
C TYR A 621 2.35 5.13 9.87
N MET A 622 1.82 5.80 8.84
CA MET A 622 1.27 5.12 7.66
C MET A 622 2.31 4.30 6.90
N ALA A 623 3.55 4.80 6.81
CA ALA A 623 4.66 4.04 6.23
C ALA A 623 4.96 2.78 7.06
N VAL A 624 5.03 2.91 8.39
CA VAL A 624 5.24 1.77 9.31
C VAL A 624 4.07 0.79 9.27
N PHE A 625 2.84 1.28 9.20
CA PHE A 625 1.61 0.49 9.10
C PHE A 625 1.64 -0.38 7.83
N LYS A 626 1.92 0.24 6.68
CA LYS A 626 2.03 -0.47 5.40
C LYS A 626 3.21 -1.46 5.38
N GLU A 627 4.35 -1.07 5.96
CA GLU A 627 5.50 -1.97 6.13
C GLU A 627 5.13 -3.19 6.97
N SER A 628 4.41 -2.98 8.08
CA SER A 628 3.95 -4.05 8.98
C SER A 628 2.94 -4.98 8.29
N LEU A 629 1.97 -4.43 7.54
CA LEU A 629 1.05 -5.24 6.72
C LEU A 629 1.79 -6.06 5.66
N LYS A 630 2.81 -5.48 5.02
CA LYS A 630 3.66 -6.18 4.06
C LYS A 630 4.50 -7.29 4.71
N GLU A 631 4.97 -7.08 5.94
CA GLU A 631 5.65 -8.11 6.74
C GLU A 631 4.70 -9.28 7.08
N GLU A 632 3.44 -8.98 7.36
CA GLU A 632 2.33 -9.95 7.56
C GLU A 632 1.83 -10.60 6.25
N GLY A 633 2.41 -10.23 5.10
CA GLY A 633 2.12 -10.84 3.79
C GLY A 633 1.00 -10.17 3.00
N ILE A 634 0.54 -9.00 3.40
CA ILE A 634 -0.45 -8.21 2.65
C ILE A 634 0.26 -7.21 1.74
N GLU A 635 0.12 -7.42 0.44
CA GLU A 635 0.66 -6.51 -0.58
C GLU A 635 -0.45 -5.62 -1.12
N GLU A 636 -0.19 -4.30 -1.18
CA GLU A 636 -1.10 -3.33 -1.82
C GLU A 636 -1.19 -3.53 -3.34
N TYR A 637 -0.27 -4.30 -3.90
CA TYR A 637 -0.16 -4.55 -5.31
C TYR A 637 0.04 -6.04 -5.55
N GLU A 638 -0.74 -6.60 -6.46
CA GLU A 638 -0.44 -7.89 -7.05
C GLU A 638 0.41 -7.72 -8.30
N HIS A 639 1.37 -8.63 -8.48
CA HIS A 639 2.24 -8.68 -9.63
C HIS A 639 1.90 -9.91 -10.49
N ILE A 640 1.67 -9.68 -11.78
CA ILE A 640 1.58 -10.75 -12.78
C ILE A 640 2.73 -10.53 -13.76
N SER A 641 3.57 -11.54 -13.97
CA SER A 641 4.64 -11.49 -14.97
C SER A 641 4.21 -12.21 -16.24
N LEU A 642 4.52 -11.61 -17.40
CA LEU A 642 4.42 -12.21 -18.72
C LEU A 642 5.81 -12.15 -19.36
N LYS A 643 6.42 -13.31 -19.60
CA LYS A 643 7.69 -13.38 -20.32
C LYS A 643 7.55 -12.87 -21.75
N ILE A 644 8.61 -12.32 -22.30
CA ILE A 644 8.67 -12.06 -23.74
C ILE A 644 9.28 -13.26 -24.49
N LYS A 645 8.93 -13.40 -25.76
CA LYS A 645 9.58 -14.31 -26.71
C LYS A 645 10.44 -13.48 -27.67
N PRO A 646 11.78 -13.58 -27.60
CA PRO A 646 12.66 -12.93 -28.55
C PRO A 646 12.39 -13.39 -29.98
N ASN A 647 12.56 -12.49 -30.93
CA ASN A 647 12.36 -12.70 -32.36
C ASN A 647 13.49 -11.98 -33.14
N MET A 648 14.73 -12.25 -32.72
CA MET A 648 15.91 -11.63 -33.29
C MET A 648 16.25 -12.22 -34.67
N PRO A 649 16.62 -11.39 -35.66
CA PRO A 649 17.12 -11.89 -36.93
C PRO A 649 18.51 -12.52 -36.81
N THR A 650 18.87 -13.31 -37.82
CA THR A 650 20.23 -13.84 -37.97
C THR A 650 21.23 -12.78 -38.42
N ARG A 651 20.79 -11.76 -39.16
CA ARG A 651 21.61 -10.60 -39.53
C ARG A 651 21.81 -9.67 -38.33
N GLN A 652 23.01 -9.09 -38.23
CA GLN A 652 23.30 -8.10 -37.22
C GLN A 652 22.55 -6.79 -37.50
N LEU A 653 21.83 -6.29 -36.50
CA LEU A 653 21.18 -4.99 -36.54
C LEU A 653 22.05 -3.97 -35.80
N TYR A 654 22.46 -2.91 -36.48
CA TYR A 654 23.27 -1.86 -35.88
C TYR A 654 22.40 -0.74 -35.33
N VAL A 655 22.87 -0.09 -34.25
CA VAL A 655 22.29 1.15 -33.69
C VAL A 655 23.40 2.12 -33.31
N PRO A 656 23.17 3.44 -33.45
CA PRO A 656 24.09 4.44 -32.94
C PRO A 656 24.00 4.53 -31.42
N ARG A 657 25.08 4.18 -30.72
CA ARG A 657 25.20 4.24 -29.24
C ARG A 657 26.57 4.74 -28.82
N SER A 658 26.66 5.25 -27.60
CA SER A 658 27.95 5.54 -26.99
C SER A 658 28.29 4.43 -26.00
N ASP A 659 29.51 3.92 -26.13
CA ASP A 659 30.14 2.92 -25.27
C ASP A 659 30.64 3.52 -23.94
N LYS A 660 30.59 4.85 -23.79
CA LYS A 660 31.10 5.58 -22.63
C LYS A 660 29.99 5.94 -21.65
N ASP A 661 30.26 5.73 -20.36
CA ASP A 661 29.33 6.11 -19.30
C ASP A 661 29.18 7.64 -19.26
N THR A 662 27.96 8.13 -19.03
CA THR A 662 27.68 9.53 -18.74
C THR A 662 28.47 10.12 -17.57
N SER A 663 29.03 9.30 -16.65
CA SER A 663 29.98 9.78 -15.65
C SER A 663 31.27 10.30 -16.25
N GLU A 664 31.70 9.76 -17.40
CA GLU A 664 32.92 10.21 -18.09
C GLU A 664 32.78 11.62 -18.65
N PHE A 665 31.57 12.03 -19.06
CA PHE A 665 31.32 13.41 -19.50
C PHE A 665 31.72 14.43 -18.42
N VAL A 666 31.31 14.17 -17.18
CA VAL A 666 31.57 15.08 -16.06
C VAL A 666 33.06 15.15 -15.72
N SER A 667 33.80 14.06 -15.89
CA SER A 667 35.25 14.05 -15.67
C SER A 667 36.08 14.54 -16.87
N SER A 668 35.55 14.47 -18.10
CA SER A 668 36.32 14.72 -19.33
C SER A 668 36.04 16.05 -20.02
N VAL A 669 34.90 16.71 -19.73
CA VAL A 669 34.51 17.95 -20.41
C VAL A 669 34.34 19.09 -19.41
N PRO A 670 35.38 19.92 -19.18
CA PRO A 670 35.23 21.16 -18.43
C PRO A 670 34.47 22.21 -19.25
N ILE A 671 33.34 22.69 -18.73
CA ILE A 671 32.52 23.73 -19.34
C ILE A 671 32.95 25.07 -18.74
N SER A 672 33.98 25.68 -19.36
CA SER A 672 34.55 26.96 -18.93
C SER A 672 33.90 28.19 -19.58
N THR A 673 33.21 28.01 -20.71
CA THR A 673 32.47 29.08 -21.39
C THR A 673 31.00 28.98 -21.01
N TYR A 674 30.57 29.83 -20.07
CA TYR A 674 29.17 29.87 -19.63
C TYR A 674 28.26 30.57 -20.65
N ASP A 675 28.72 31.65 -21.28
CA ASP A 675 27.97 32.35 -22.32
C ASP A 675 28.13 31.69 -23.69
N LYS A 676 27.25 30.73 -23.99
CA LYS A 676 27.10 30.12 -25.31
C LYS A 676 25.83 30.59 -26.02
N ASN A 677 25.86 30.54 -27.35
CA ASN A 677 24.68 30.78 -28.19
C ASN A 677 23.79 29.54 -28.15
N LEU A 678 22.91 29.52 -27.15
CA LEU A 678 21.86 28.51 -26.98
C LEU A 678 20.53 29.07 -27.49
N ALA A 679 19.60 28.19 -27.86
CA ALA A 679 18.25 28.61 -28.20
C ALA A 679 17.62 29.47 -27.08
N LYS A 680 16.87 30.49 -27.46
CA LYS A 680 16.27 31.47 -26.54
C LYS A 680 15.42 30.78 -25.45
N ILE A 681 15.58 31.19 -24.20
CA ILE A 681 14.78 30.68 -23.07
C ILE A 681 13.50 31.49 -22.94
N LYS A 682 12.34 30.85 -22.92
CA LYS A 682 11.06 31.51 -22.65
C LYS A 682 10.54 31.11 -21.27
N ILE A 683 10.28 32.08 -20.41
CA ILE A 683 9.60 31.89 -19.12
C ILE A 683 8.23 32.54 -19.21
N ASP A 684 7.18 31.76 -18.94
CA ASP A 684 5.81 32.26 -18.89
C ASP A 684 5.37 32.48 -17.43
N LEU A 685 5.08 33.73 -17.09
CA LEU A 685 4.59 34.12 -15.77
C LEU A 685 3.08 34.45 -15.78
N SER A 686 2.39 34.33 -16.92
CA SER A 686 0.97 34.70 -17.09
C SER A 686 0.03 33.96 -16.13
N SER A 687 0.18 32.64 -15.99
CA SER A 687 -0.64 31.80 -15.11
C SER A 687 -0.41 32.02 -13.61
N LYS A 688 0.66 32.72 -13.22
CA LYS A 688 0.93 33.09 -11.82
C LYS A 688 0.26 34.42 -11.44
N ILE A 689 -0.25 35.19 -12.40
CA ILE A 689 -0.85 36.51 -12.19
C ILE A 689 -2.16 36.39 -11.39
N ASP A 690 -3.06 35.46 -11.76
CA ASP A 690 -4.35 35.25 -11.08
C ASP A 690 -4.21 34.82 -9.61
N ILE A 691 -3.10 34.18 -9.25
CA ILE A 691 -2.83 33.72 -7.87
C ILE A 691 -2.14 34.82 -7.05
N LEU A 692 -1.27 35.62 -7.66
CA LEU A 692 -0.47 36.65 -6.99
C LEU A 692 -1.27 37.93 -6.70
N GLU A 693 -2.32 38.25 -7.46
CA GLU A 693 -3.22 39.38 -7.17
C GLU A 693 -3.99 39.22 -5.83
N SER A 694 -4.04 38.00 -5.27
CA SER A 694 -4.66 37.73 -3.96
C SER A 694 -3.74 37.96 -2.75
N ARG A 695 -2.42 38.15 -2.96
CA ARG A 695 -1.43 38.42 -1.91
C ARG A 695 -0.87 39.82 -2.09
N SER A 696 -0.81 40.58 -1.00
CA SER A 696 -0.56 42.03 -0.89
C SER A 696 0.71 42.61 -1.54
N ASP A 697 1.53 41.83 -2.25
CA ASP A 697 2.91 42.17 -2.61
C ASP A 697 3.05 42.86 -3.98
N PHE A 698 1.98 42.96 -4.77
CA PHE A 698 1.96 43.62 -6.10
C PHE A 698 0.70 44.49 -6.29
N LYS A 699 0.38 45.35 -5.33
CA LYS A 699 -0.86 46.16 -5.26
C LYS A 699 -1.07 47.21 -6.38
N LEU A 700 -0.18 47.32 -7.36
CA LEU A 700 -0.19 48.40 -8.37
C LEU A 700 -0.17 47.89 -9.82
N VAL A 701 -0.41 46.60 -10.08
CA VAL A 701 -0.50 46.08 -11.45
C VAL A 701 -1.93 46.27 -11.95
N ASP A 702 -2.11 47.05 -13.02
CA ASP A 702 -3.42 47.27 -13.65
C ASP A 702 -3.96 45.94 -14.24
N SER A 703 -5.24 45.65 -13.99
CA SER A 703 -5.86 44.41 -14.47
C SER A 703 -5.93 44.36 -15.99
N ASP A 704 -6.00 45.53 -16.65
CA ASP A 704 -6.19 45.67 -18.09
C ASP A 704 -4.87 45.72 -18.90
N SER A 705 -3.69 45.72 -18.25
CA SER A 705 -2.40 45.72 -18.96
C SER A 705 -2.18 44.42 -19.78
N PRO A 706 -1.74 44.51 -21.05
CA PRO A 706 -1.51 43.34 -21.89
C PRO A 706 -0.29 42.52 -21.40
N ILE A 707 -0.38 41.20 -21.59
CA ILE A 707 0.76 40.30 -21.38
C ILE A 707 1.64 40.34 -22.64
N GLU A 708 2.90 40.72 -22.46
CA GLU A 708 3.84 40.91 -23.57
C GLU A 708 5.19 40.23 -23.30
N GLU A 709 6.00 40.06 -24.35
CA GLU A 709 7.37 39.56 -24.25
C GLU A 709 8.30 40.66 -23.69
N ASN A 710 8.79 40.47 -22.46
CA ASN A 710 9.57 41.44 -21.69
C ASN A 710 10.97 40.93 -21.29
N HIS A 711 11.85 41.85 -20.88
CA HIS A 711 13.24 41.60 -20.46
C HIS A 711 13.59 42.48 -19.25
N PHE A 712 14.59 42.08 -18.45
CA PHE A 712 15.05 42.90 -17.32
C PHE A 712 15.80 44.12 -17.85
N SER A 713 15.59 45.29 -17.25
CA SER A 713 16.36 46.49 -17.62
C SER A 713 17.77 46.43 -17.03
N PRO A 714 18.77 47.08 -17.63
CA PRO A 714 20.13 47.13 -17.09
C PRO A 714 20.19 47.69 -15.67
N GLU A 715 19.42 48.73 -15.38
CA GLU A 715 19.35 49.39 -14.07
C GLU A 715 18.82 48.43 -12.99
N LEU A 716 17.81 47.63 -13.34
CA LEU A 716 17.25 46.63 -12.44
C LEU A 716 18.25 45.50 -12.13
N ILE A 717 19.03 45.08 -13.13
CA ILE A 717 20.06 44.05 -12.95
C ILE A 717 21.16 44.56 -12.01
N GLU A 718 21.50 45.86 -12.02
CA GLU A 718 22.48 46.43 -11.09
C GLU A 718 22.03 46.40 -9.62
N LEU A 719 20.72 46.33 -9.37
CA LEU A 719 20.14 46.22 -8.03
C LEU A 719 20.10 44.79 -7.49
N PHE A 720 20.39 43.77 -8.32
CA PHE A 720 20.38 42.38 -7.87
C PHE A 720 21.59 42.04 -6.99
N ASP A 721 21.34 41.24 -5.95
CA ASP A 721 22.37 40.66 -5.12
C ASP A 721 23.02 39.47 -5.84
N PHE A 722 24.08 39.76 -6.60
CA PHE A 722 24.84 38.74 -7.32
C PHE A 722 25.66 37.82 -6.40
N ASP A 723 25.89 38.16 -5.13
CA ASP A 723 26.44 37.22 -4.14
C ASP A 723 25.41 36.13 -3.84
N TYR A 724 24.17 36.53 -3.56
CA TYR A 724 23.08 35.61 -3.30
C TYR A 724 22.74 34.75 -4.53
N ILE A 725 22.58 35.38 -5.71
CA ILE A 725 22.31 34.64 -6.96
C ILE A 725 23.41 33.62 -7.23
N TYR A 726 24.68 34.00 -7.07
CA TYR A 726 25.81 33.10 -7.28
C TYR A 726 25.77 31.89 -6.32
N LEU A 727 25.51 32.12 -5.03
CA LEU A 727 25.36 31.04 -4.04
C LEU A 727 24.18 30.11 -4.36
N GLU A 728 23.04 30.66 -4.79
CA GLU A 728 21.87 29.85 -5.19
C GLU A 728 22.14 29.00 -6.43
N LEU A 729 22.90 29.52 -7.40
CA LEU A 729 23.31 28.76 -8.57
C LEU A 729 24.37 27.70 -8.23
N LEU A 730 25.27 27.94 -7.28
CA LEU A 730 26.19 26.91 -6.77
C LEU A 730 25.45 25.78 -6.06
N LYS A 731 24.50 26.09 -5.17
CA LYS A 731 23.65 25.07 -4.53
C LYS A 731 22.89 24.24 -5.57
N TYR A 732 22.37 24.90 -6.61
CA TYR A 732 21.67 24.22 -7.70
C TYR A 732 22.61 23.30 -8.50
N LYS A 733 23.83 23.76 -8.79
CA LYS A 733 24.89 22.99 -9.45
C LYS A 733 25.22 21.71 -8.68
N ASP A 734 25.35 21.81 -7.35
CA ASP A 734 25.62 20.66 -6.48
C ASP A 734 24.43 19.70 -6.41
N LEU A 735 23.21 20.23 -6.26
CA LEU A 735 21.97 19.45 -6.28
C LEU A 735 21.83 18.63 -7.58
N LYS A 736 22.23 19.22 -8.72
CA LYS A 736 22.18 18.60 -10.05
C LYS A 736 23.43 17.79 -10.42
N ARG A 737 24.48 17.83 -9.58
CA ARG A 737 25.79 17.20 -9.83
C ARG A 737 26.50 17.71 -11.10
N TYR A 738 26.36 18.99 -11.43
CA TYR A 738 27.03 19.62 -12.57
C TYR A 738 28.42 20.12 -12.16
N SER A 739 29.28 19.21 -11.67
CA SER A 739 30.59 19.59 -11.13
C SER A 739 31.54 20.18 -12.18
N ASN A 740 31.30 19.92 -13.46
CA ASN A 740 32.12 20.36 -14.58
C ASN A 740 31.70 21.72 -15.21
N ILE A 741 30.70 22.41 -14.66
CA ILE A 741 30.35 23.78 -15.09
C ILE A 741 31.07 24.80 -14.21
N TYR A 742 31.69 25.78 -14.87
CA TYR A 742 32.35 26.90 -14.24
C TYR A 742 31.73 28.21 -14.73
N PHE A 743 31.37 29.09 -13.79
CA PHE A 743 30.89 30.44 -14.06
C PHE A 743 31.29 31.35 -12.90
N ASN A 744 31.44 32.64 -13.17
CA ASN A 744 31.60 33.69 -12.18
C ASN A 744 30.41 34.66 -12.22
N LYS A 745 30.38 35.65 -11.33
CA LYS A 745 29.28 36.64 -11.28
C LYS A 745 29.15 37.47 -12.55
N ALA A 746 30.26 37.79 -13.22
CA ALA A 746 30.24 38.54 -14.48
C ALA A 746 29.56 37.73 -15.59
N ASP A 747 29.77 36.41 -15.62
CA ASP A 747 29.09 35.52 -16.56
C ASP A 747 27.57 35.51 -16.34
N LEU A 748 27.12 35.43 -15.07
CA LEU A 748 25.70 35.48 -14.73
C LEU A 748 25.06 36.82 -15.13
N LYS A 749 25.76 37.94 -14.86
CA LYS A 749 25.31 39.28 -15.23
C LYS A 749 25.22 39.43 -16.75
N LYS A 750 26.18 38.86 -17.50
CA LYS A 750 26.19 38.89 -18.97
C LYS A 750 24.97 38.20 -19.57
N ILE A 751 24.56 37.04 -19.04
CA ILE A 751 23.35 36.34 -19.52
C ILE A 751 22.09 37.19 -19.31
N LEU A 752 21.96 37.86 -18.17
CA LEU A 752 20.79 38.71 -17.87
C LEU A 752 20.78 40.00 -18.70
N LEU A 753 21.94 40.51 -19.13
CA LEU A 753 22.05 41.71 -19.97
C LEU A 753 21.81 41.45 -21.47
N SER A 754 21.59 40.20 -21.87
CA SER A 754 21.51 39.74 -23.27
C SER A 754 20.07 39.36 -23.67
N PRO A 755 19.28 40.27 -24.28
CA PRO A 755 17.88 40.03 -24.64
C PRO A 755 17.68 38.93 -25.69
N GLU A 756 18.72 38.59 -26.44
CA GLU A 756 18.72 37.48 -27.41
C GLU A 756 18.70 36.10 -26.73
N LYS A 757 19.08 36.00 -25.46
CA LYS A 757 19.22 34.73 -24.73
C LYS A 757 17.92 34.28 -24.05
N TYR A 758 17.03 35.21 -23.70
CA TYR A 758 15.80 34.88 -23.00
C TYR A 758 14.67 35.87 -23.24
N THR A 759 13.45 35.47 -22.88
CA THR A 759 12.25 36.32 -22.84
C THR A 759 11.36 35.90 -21.68
N ILE A 760 10.73 36.88 -21.05
CA ILE A 760 9.77 36.69 -19.95
C ILE A 760 8.40 37.16 -20.45
N LEU A 761 7.43 36.25 -20.55
CA LEU A 761 6.07 36.58 -20.90
C LEU A 761 5.32 36.99 -19.62
N CYS A 762 5.10 38.30 -19.46
CA CYS A 762 4.45 38.87 -18.29
C CYS A 762 3.86 40.26 -18.60
N LYS A 763 3.04 40.81 -17.70
CA LYS A 763 2.74 42.25 -17.69
C LYS A 763 4.02 43.03 -17.35
N LYS A 764 4.28 44.15 -18.01
CA LYS A 764 5.55 44.89 -17.92
C LYS A 764 5.87 45.35 -16.48
N GLU A 765 4.84 45.69 -15.74
CA GLU A 765 4.87 46.21 -14.36
C GLU A 765 5.39 45.18 -13.34
N ILE A 766 5.36 43.88 -13.68
CA ILE A 766 5.83 42.78 -12.83
C ILE A 766 7.35 42.80 -12.68
N ILE A 767 8.06 43.22 -13.73
CA ILE A 767 9.53 43.26 -13.78
C ILE A 767 10.08 44.68 -13.79
N GLN A 768 9.28 45.66 -13.33
CA GLN A 768 9.69 47.05 -13.14
C GLN A 768 9.67 47.43 -11.66
N LEU A 769 10.49 48.41 -11.28
CA LEU A 769 10.51 49.01 -9.95
C LEU A 769 10.12 50.48 -10.04
N ASN A 770 9.16 50.88 -9.22
CA ASN A 770 8.69 52.24 -9.03
C ASN A 770 9.17 52.78 -7.67
N GLU A 771 9.20 54.10 -7.48
CA GLU A 771 9.69 54.76 -6.25
C GLU A 771 8.91 54.39 -4.97
N THR A 772 7.72 53.80 -5.11
CA THR A 772 6.84 53.36 -4.01
C THR A 772 6.86 51.86 -3.74
N ASP A 773 7.63 51.08 -4.51
CA ASP A 773 7.66 49.62 -4.39
C ASP A 773 8.47 49.16 -3.16
N GLU A 774 7.94 48.16 -2.42
CA GLU A 774 8.63 47.56 -1.27
C GLU A 774 9.85 46.72 -1.69
N LEU A 775 10.85 46.60 -0.79
CA LEU A 775 12.02 45.70 -0.92
C LEU A 775 11.63 44.24 -1.26
N ASN A 776 10.42 43.82 -0.89
CA ASN A 776 9.85 42.50 -1.21
C ASN A 776 9.67 42.28 -2.73
N LYS A 777 9.39 43.33 -3.52
CA LYS A 777 9.21 43.22 -4.97
C LYS A 777 10.53 42.95 -5.69
N LEU A 778 11.59 43.66 -5.32
CA LEU A 778 12.96 43.42 -5.83
C LEU A 778 13.40 41.97 -5.56
N THR A 779 13.11 41.46 -4.36
CA THR A 779 13.42 40.07 -3.98
C THR A 779 12.72 39.07 -4.89
N LYS A 780 11.44 39.28 -5.24
CA LYS A 780 10.70 38.40 -6.15
C LYS A 780 11.17 38.47 -7.60
N ILE A 781 11.49 39.67 -8.09
CA ILE A 781 12.07 39.84 -9.43
C ILE A 781 13.42 39.09 -9.50
N GLN A 782 14.23 39.18 -8.44
CA GLN A 782 15.47 38.42 -8.32
C GLN A 782 15.23 36.89 -8.33
N GLU A 783 14.16 36.39 -7.71
CA GLU A 783 13.79 34.96 -7.81
C GLU A 783 13.52 34.53 -9.26
N TYR A 784 12.88 35.38 -10.08
CA TYR A 784 12.69 35.10 -11.50
C TYR A 784 14.02 35.08 -12.27
N ALA A 785 14.94 35.99 -11.95
CA ALA A 785 16.29 35.98 -12.51
C ALA A 785 17.05 34.68 -12.14
N ILE A 786 16.94 34.23 -10.88
CA ILE A 786 17.51 32.95 -10.44
C ILE A 786 16.89 31.77 -11.19
N GLN A 787 15.56 31.74 -11.36
CA GLN A 787 14.88 30.69 -12.12
C GLN A 787 15.36 30.65 -13.57
N LEU A 788 15.58 31.81 -14.18
CA LEU A 788 16.08 31.95 -15.53
C LEU A 788 17.51 31.43 -15.67
N LEU A 789 18.40 31.85 -14.77
CA LEU A 789 19.77 31.38 -14.75
C LEU A 789 19.86 29.87 -14.51
N LYS A 790 19.05 29.30 -13.59
CA LYS A 790 18.97 27.84 -13.38
C LYS A 790 18.54 27.10 -14.65
N THR A 791 17.55 27.64 -15.37
CA THR A 791 17.07 27.08 -16.64
C THR A 791 18.16 27.17 -17.72
N TYR A 792 18.91 28.26 -17.77
CA TYR A 792 20.05 28.43 -18.67
C TYR A 792 21.17 27.44 -18.35
N THR A 793 21.54 27.27 -17.07
CA THR A 793 22.55 26.29 -16.64
C THR A 793 22.17 24.87 -17.07
N ASP A 794 20.91 24.48 -16.87
CA ASP A 794 20.41 23.16 -17.32
C ASP A 794 20.52 23.00 -18.84
N LYS A 795 20.19 24.05 -19.60
CA LYS A 795 20.24 24.04 -21.06
C LYS A 795 21.68 23.92 -21.57
N LEU A 796 22.60 24.70 -20.99
CA LEU A 796 24.04 24.65 -21.29
C LEU A 796 24.62 23.27 -21.01
N TYR A 797 24.33 22.70 -19.83
CA TYR A 797 24.83 21.38 -19.46
C TYR A 797 24.38 20.30 -20.44
N LYS A 798 23.09 20.29 -20.77
CA LYS A 798 22.51 19.31 -21.70
C LYS A 798 23.08 19.44 -23.10
N HIS A 799 23.27 20.67 -23.58
CA HIS A 799 23.90 20.96 -24.86
C HIS A 799 25.32 20.37 -24.95
N GLU A 800 26.18 20.64 -23.95
CA GLU A 800 27.54 20.09 -23.92
C GLU A 800 27.56 18.57 -23.77
N LYS A 801 26.68 18.03 -22.93
CA LYS A 801 26.55 16.59 -22.71
C LYS A 801 26.14 15.88 -24.00
N TYR A 802 25.22 16.48 -24.75
CA TYR A 802 24.76 15.94 -26.01
C TYR A 802 25.84 15.96 -27.08
N HIS A 803 26.55 17.07 -27.28
CA HIS A 803 27.65 17.11 -28.25
C HIS A 803 28.77 16.13 -27.90
N TRP A 804 29.09 15.99 -26.62
CA TRP A 804 30.02 14.95 -26.19
C TRP A 804 29.48 13.55 -26.51
N TYR A 805 28.21 13.29 -26.23
CA TYR A 805 27.58 12.01 -26.54
C TYR A 805 27.62 11.71 -28.05
N GLN A 806 27.23 12.67 -28.90
CA GLN A 806 27.30 12.55 -30.36
C GLN A 806 28.71 12.22 -30.87
N LYS A 807 29.72 12.95 -30.38
CA LYS A 807 31.12 12.69 -30.76
C LYS A 807 31.60 11.29 -30.36
N ASN A 808 31.03 10.71 -29.32
CA ASN A 808 31.35 9.37 -28.84
C ASN A 808 30.35 8.31 -29.32
N LEU A 809 29.47 8.62 -30.27
CA LEU A 809 28.63 7.61 -30.93
C LEU A 809 29.47 6.69 -31.81
N GLN A 810 29.13 5.42 -31.74
CA GLN A 810 29.63 4.31 -32.56
C GLN A 810 28.45 3.40 -32.92
N TYR A 811 28.62 2.56 -33.95
CA TYR A 811 27.64 1.54 -34.26
C TYR A 811 27.86 0.31 -33.39
N GLU A 812 26.84 -0.08 -32.65
CA GLU A 812 26.79 -1.31 -31.86
C GLU A 812 25.72 -2.25 -32.39
N THR A 813 25.93 -3.55 -32.22
CA THR A 813 24.95 -4.57 -32.60
C THR A 813 23.92 -4.79 -31.50
N VAL A 814 22.63 -4.80 -31.85
CA VAL A 814 21.55 -5.16 -30.91
C VAL A 814 21.64 -6.65 -30.60
N THR A 815 21.66 -7.01 -29.32
CA THR A 815 21.67 -8.41 -28.85
C THR A 815 20.45 -8.70 -28.00
N GLN A 816 20.07 -9.99 -27.91
CA GLN A 816 18.95 -10.44 -27.10
C GLN A 816 19.14 -10.13 -25.60
N GLU A 817 20.40 -10.10 -25.14
CA GLU A 817 20.76 -9.87 -23.74
C GLU A 817 20.81 -8.38 -23.37
N ASP A 818 20.60 -7.50 -24.35
CA ASP A 818 20.59 -6.06 -24.14
C ASP A 818 19.31 -5.60 -23.42
N GLY A 819 19.35 -5.72 -22.08
CA GLY A 819 18.26 -5.30 -21.19
C GLY A 819 17.92 -3.81 -21.24
N SER A 820 18.68 -2.98 -21.97
CA SER A 820 18.34 -1.57 -22.21
C SER A 820 17.35 -1.38 -23.36
N LEU A 821 17.29 -2.32 -24.31
CA LEU A 821 16.39 -2.31 -25.47
C LEU A 821 15.32 -3.39 -25.39
N ILE A 822 15.72 -4.59 -25.00
CA ILE A 822 14.86 -5.77 -24.98
C ILE A 822 14.59 -6.13 -23.52
N PRO A 823 13.36 -5.93 -23.02
CA PRO A 823 13.01 -6.27 -21.64
C PRO A 823 12.93 -7.80 -21.48
N ASN A 824 13.21 -8.35 -20.30
CA ASN A 824 13.06 -9.80 -20.08
C ASN A 824 11.58 -10.24 -19.94
N GLU A 825 10.75 -9.36 -19.38
CA GLU A 825 9.34 -9.64 -19.10
C GLU A 825 8.53 -8.34 -18.97
N TYR A 826 7.22 -8.46 -19.13
CA TYR A 826 6.23 -7.49 -18.69
C TYR A 826 5.75 -7.83 -17.28
N VAL A 827 5.69 -6.84 -16.41
CA VAL A 827 5.13 -6.91 -15.07
C VAL A 827 3.87 -6.04 -15.02
N PHE A 828 2.73 -6.68 -14.85
CA PHE A 828 1.46 -6.05 -14.51
C PHE A 828 1.43 -5.84 -12.99
N THR A 829 1.28 -4.60 -12.56
CA THR A 829 1.16 -4.19 -11.16
C THR A 829 -0.27 -3.72 -10.91
N ILE A 830 -1.03 -4.49 -10.15
CA ILE A 830 -2.46 -4.32 -9.95
C ILE A 830 -2.68 -3.85 -8.51
N ASN A 831 -3.19 -2.64 -8.32
CA ASN A 831 -3.54 -2.11 -7.01
C ASN A 831 -4.81 -2.81 -6.48
N THR A 832 -4.66 -3.63 -5.45
CA THR A 832 -5.73 -4.44 -4.85
C THR A 832 -6.62 -3.63 -3.88
N ASN A 833 -6.25 -2.39 -3.56
CA ASN A 833 -6.96 -1.54 -2.59
C ASN A 833 -7.94 -0.53 -3.23
N VAL A 834 -8.37 -0.73 -4.49
CA VAL A 834 -9.31 0.20 -5.17
C VAL A 834 -10.76 -0.25 -4.91
N HIS A 835 -11.37 0.28 -3.85
CA HIS A 835 -12.58 -0.30 -3.25
C HIS A 835 -13.90 -0.17 -4.03
N ASN A 836 -14.00 0.74 -5.01
CA ASN A 836 -15.23 0.82 -5.82
C ASN A 836 -15.36 -0.35 -6.81
N LEU A 837 -14.35 -1.23 -6.87
CA LEU A 837 -14.20 -2.31 -7.83
C LEU A 837 -13.60 -3.59 -7.19
N ILE A 838 -13.70 -3.84 -5.87
CA ILE A 838 -12.96 -4.97 -5.23
C ILE A 838 -13.26 -6.31 -5.90
N ASP A 839 -14.55 -6.61 -6.10
CA ASP A 839 -15.00 -7.84 -6.77
C ASP A 839 -14.52 -7.87 -8.22
N ASP A 840 -14.55 -6.70 -8.87
CA ASP A 840 -14.05 -6.53 -10.22
C ASP A 840 -12.53 -6.73 -10.28
N ILE A 841 -11.76 -6.33 -9.28
CA ILE A 841 -10.29 -6.40 -9.27
C ILE A 841 -9.80 -7.81 -9.01
N TYR A 842 -10.37 -8.53 -8.03
CA TYR A 842 -9.98 -9.92 -7.80
C TYR A 842 -10.35 -10.80 -9.00
N SER A 843 -11.59 -10.67 -9.49
CA SER A 843 -12.00 -11.41 -10.68
C SER A 843 -11.20 -11.00 -11.91
N PHE A 844 -10.92 -9.71 -12.12
CA PHE A 844 -10.04 -9.24 -13.17
C PHE A 844 -8.64 -9.85 -13.06
N THR A 845 -8.06 -9.86 -11.87
CA THR A 845 -6.68 -10.30 -11.62
C THR A 845 -6.54 -11.80 -11.89
N ASP A 846 -7.46 -12.60 -11.37
CA ASP A 846 -7.48 -14.05 -11.62
C ASP A 846 -7.80 -14.37 -13.07
N ASN A 847 -8.74 -13.66 -13.71
CA ASN A 847 -9.04 -13.82 -15.12
C ASN A 847 -7.86 -13.44 -16.01
N LEU A 848 -7.15 -12.35 -15.70
CA LEU A 848 -5.96 -11.92 -16.44
C LEU A 848 -4.81 -12.93 -16.24
N ARG A 849 -4.59 -13.41 -15.01
CA ARG A 849 -3.60 -14.45 -14.69
C ARG A 849 -3.91 -15.74 -15.45
N SER A 850 -5.17 -16.17 -15.42
CA SER A 850 -5.64 -17.36 -16.14
C SER A 850 -5.51 -17.18 -17.65
N PHE A 851 -5.87 -16.02 -18.19
CA PHE A 851 -5.71 -15.68 -19.60
C PHE A 851 -4.24 -15.77 -20.03
N ILE A 852 -3.34 -15.10 -19.30
CA ILE A 852 -1.89 -15.11 -19.57
C ILE A 852 -1.35 -16.55 -19.50
N ARG A 853 -1.68 -17.30 -18.45
CA ARG A 853 -1.23 -18.68 -18.29
C ARG A 853 -1.71 -19.57 -19.43
N THR A 854 -3.01 -19.53 -19.74
CA THR A 854 -3.60 -20.37 -20.79
C THR A 854 -3.00 -20.07 -22.15
N LYS A 855 -2.85 -18.78 -22.48
CA LYS A 855 -2.36 -18.34 -23.79
C LYS A 855 -0.83 -18.38 -23.95
N THR A 856 -0.09 -18.71 -22.88
CA THR A 856 1.35 -18.97 -22.93
C THR A 856 1.64 -20.46 -22.79
N GLU A 857 1.29 -21.09 -21.66
CA GLU A 857 1.67 -22.49 -21.35
C GLU A 857 0.96 -23.54 -22.21
N SER A 858 -0.26 -23.27 -22.70
CA SER A 858 -1.06 -24.29 -23.41
C SER A 858 -0.91 -24.27 -24.93
N ASN A 859 -0.62 -23.11 -25.55
CA ASN A 859 -0.61 -23.00 -27.01
C ASN A 859 0.24 -21.86 -27.61
N ASP A 860 1.03 -21.11 -26.82
CA ASP A 860 1.86 -19.98 -27.28
C ASP A 860 1.13 -18.88 -28.07
N GLU A 861 -0.21 -18.82 -28.00
CA GLU A 861 -1.05 -18.00 -28.88
C GLU A 861 -0.77 -16.50 -28.79
N ILE A 862 -0.42 -15.98 -27.60
CA ILE A 862 -0.03 -14.56 -27.40
C ILE A 862 1.22 -14.18 -28.21
N TYR A 863 2.08 -15.14 -28.54
CA TYR A 863 3.31 -14.89 -29.30
C TYR A 863 3.15 -15.14 -30.80
N GLU A 864 2.11 -15.87 -31.21
CA GLU A 864 1.90 -16.25 -32.61
C GLU A 864 0.79 -15.42 -33.28
N ASN A 865 -0.21 -14.93 -32.52
CA ASN A 865 -1.33 -14.17 -33.06
C ASN A 865 -1.68 -12.95 -32.19
N ASP A 866 -2.26 -11.93 -32.82
CA ASP A 866 -2.83 -10.80 -32.11
C ASP A 866 -4.00 -11.26 -31.23
N THR A 867 -3.94 -10.94 -29.94
CA THR A 867 -4.98 -11.30 -28.98
C THR A 867 -5.47 -10.08 -28.21
N SER A 868 -6.70 -10.15 -27.70
CA SER A 868 -7.25 -9.10 -26.84
C SER A 868 -7.79 -9.72 -25.56
N TYR A 869 -7.46 -9.14 -24.42
CA TYR A 869 -8.12 -9.43 -23.16
C TYR A 869 -9.34 -8.51 -22.99
N LYS A 870 -10.49 -9.12 -22.73
CA LYS A 870 -11.76 -8.42 -22.49
C LYS A 870 -12.15 -8.53 -21.02
N TYR A 871 -12.63 -7.42 -20.48
CA TYR A 871 -13.22 -7.35 -19.15
C TYR A 871 -14.56 -6.62 -19.25
N ASN A 872 -15.63 -7.15 -18.66
CA ASN A 872 -17.00 -6.61 -18.76
C ASN A 872 -17.39 -6.22 -20.21
N GLN A 873 -17.13 -7.14 -21.15
CA GLN A 873 -17.38 -7.00 -22.60
C GLN A 873 -16.56 -5.90 -23.32
N SER A 874 -15.74 -5.12 -22.60
CA SER A 874 -14.85 -4.10 -23.16
C SER A 874 -13.44 -4.66 -23.37
N LYS A 875 -12.79 -4.29 -24.47
CA LYS A 875 -11.37 -4.61 -24.70
C LYS A 875 -10.48 -3.73 -23.83
N VAL A 876 -9.71 -4.37 -22.95
CA VAL A 876 -8.87 -3.70 -21.94
C VAL A 876 -7.40 -3.73 -22.34
N LEU A 877 -6.91 -4.88 -22.79
CA LEU A 877 -5.53 -5.05 -23.27
C LEU A 877 -5.55 -5.65 -24.68
N ASP A 878 -4.71 -5.13 -25.55
CA ASP A 878 -4.38 -5.74 -26.85
C ASP A 878 -2.91 -6.21 -26.78
N PHE A 879 -2.65 -7.43 -27.23
CA PHE A 879 -1.32 -8.03 -27.37
C PHE A 879 -1.05 -8.24 -28.85
N PHE A 880 0.02 -7.63 -29.37
CA PHE A 880 0.41 -7.69 -30.77
C PHE A 880 1.57 -8.67 -30.96
N ALA A 881 1.39 -9.63 -31.86
CA ALA A 881 2.36 -10.68 -32.17
C ALA A 881 3.13 -10.39 -33.48
N THR A 882 3.40 -9.11 -33.73
CA THR A 882 4.03 -8.58 -34.95
C THR A 882 5.34 -9.32 -35.31
N ASN A 883 5.38 -9.94 -36.49
CA ASN A 883 6.49 -10.78 -36.95
C ASN A 883 7.79 -10.03 -37.23
N ILE A 884 7.71 -8.73 -37.54
CA ILE A 884 8.89 -7.90 -37.77
C ILE A 884 9.48 -7.36 -36.46
N HIS A 885 8.77 -7.46 -35.34
CA HIS A 885 9.24 -6.89 -34.08
C HIS A 885 10.26 -7.81 -33.40
N LEU A 886 11.33 -7.24 -32.81
CA LEU A 886 12.45 -8.01 -32.23
C LEU A 886 12.09 -8.89 -31.02
N PHE A 887 10.91 -8.69 -30.45
CA PHE A 887 10.35 -9.56 -29.42
C PHE A 887 8.83 -9.53 -29.44
N LYS A 888 8.18 -10.51 -28.81
CA LYS A 888 6.73 -10.60 -28.73
C LYS A 888 6.27 -10.88 -27.30
N PRO A 889 5.08 -10.43 -26.88
CA PRO A 889 4.19 -9.50 -27.59
C PRO A 889 4.56 -8.03 -27.34
N LEU A 890 4.00 -7.11 -28.13
CA LEU A 890 3.82 -5.72 -27.72
C LEU A 890 2.45 -5.53 -27.06
N ILE A 891 2.35 -4.69 -26.03
CA ILE A 891 1.12 -4.55 -25.24
C ILE A 891 0.57 -3.13 -25.33
N TYR A 892 -0.72 -3.01 -25.66
CA TYR A 892 -1.49 -1.77 -25.53
C TYR A 892 -2.51 -1.89 -24.39
N LYS A 893 -2.67 -0.82 -23.61
CA LYS A 893 -3.70 -0.69 -22.57
C LYS A 893 -4.69 0.39 -22.98
N ASN A 894 -5.97 0.05 -23.02
CA ASN A 894 -7.04 1.00 -23.32
C ASN A 894 -7.19 2.02 -22.18
N THR A 895 -6.91 3.30 -22.47
CA THR A 895 -6.90 4.40 -21.49
C THR A 895 -8.23 5.13 -21.36
N LYS A 896 -9.24 4.81 -22.19
CA LYS A 896 -10.54 5.51 -22.17
C LYS A 896 -11.40 5.16 -20.96
N SER A 897 -11.09 4.08 -20.25
CA SER A 897 -11.80 3.67 -19.04
C SER A 897 -11.02 4.10 -17.79
N LYS A 898 -11.53 5.12 -17.07
CA LYS A 898 -11.04 5.50 -15.71
C LYS A 898 -11.01 4.31 -14.74
N GLU A 899 -11.83 3.30 -15.01
CA GLU A 899 -11.94 2.05 -14.27
C GLU A 899 -10.65 1.22 -14.27
N LEU A 900 -9.67 1.47 -15.15
CA LEU A 900 -8.44 0.65 -15.27
C LEU A 900 -7.18 1.31 -14.68
N GLU A 901 -7.32 2.43 -13.96
CA GLU A 901 -6.17 3.11 -13.33
C GLU A 901 -5.47 2.26 -12.27
N PHE A 902 -6.14 1.24 -11.75
CA PHE A 902 -5.58 0.30 -10.78
C PHE A 902 -4.48 -0.61 -11.38
N ILE A 903 -4.32 -0.68 -12.71
CA ILE A 903 -3.32 -1.53 -13.38
C ILE A 903 -2.20 -0.68 -13.97
N LYS A 904 -0.95 -0.98 -13.63
CA LYS A 904 0.25 -0.42 -14.27
C LYS A 904 1.02 -1.53 -14.97
N ILE A 905 1.62 -1.24 -16.12
CA ILE A 905 2.42 -2.21 -16.88
C ILE A 905 3.83 -1.68 -17.01
N SER A 906 4.82 -2.53 -16.72
CA SER A 906 6.24 -2.24 -16.87
C SER A 906 6.91 -3.34 -17.70
N PRO A 907 7.62 -3.05 -18.80
CA PRO A 907 7.82 -1.73 -19.41
C PRO A 907 6.51 -1.07 -19.86
N VAL A 908 6.55 0.24 -20.07
CA VAL A 908 5.38 1.06 -20.42
C VAL A 908 4.67 0.46 -21.63
N ASN A 909 3.35 0.37 -21.62
CA ASN A 909 2.53 -0.12 -22.75
C ASN A 909 2.45 0.90 -23.90
N LEU A 910 2.02 0.47 -25.09
CA LEU A 910 1.74 1.32 -26.26
C LEU A 910 0.70 2.38 -25.91
N VAL A 911 0.82 3.58 -26.50
CA VAL A 911 -0.25 4.60 -26.53
C VAL A 911 -1.09 4.46 -27.81
N GLU A 912 -2.17 5.24 -27.95
CA GLU A 912 -3.08 5.10 -29.10
C GLU A 912 -2.40 5.33 -30.45
N SER A 913 -1.55 6.37 -30.57
CA SER A 913 -0.83 6.67 -31.82
C SER A 913 0.13 5.54 -32.21
N GLU A 914 0.85 4.98 -31.24
CA GLU A 914 1.75 3.84 -31.44
C GLU A 914 0.96 2.58 -31.86
N ARG A 915 -0.19 2.32 -31.22
CA ARG A 915 -1.08 1.21 -31.59
C ARG A 915 -1.60 1.34 -33.02
N GLU A 916 -2.03 2.54 -33.40
CA GLU A 916 -2.53 2.80 -34.75
C GLU A 916 -1.42 2.60 -35.79
N PHE A 917 -0.21 3.10 -35.53
CA PHE A 917 0.95 2.87 -36.38
C PHE A 917 1.24 1.37 -36.58
N ILE A 918 1.34 0.59 -35.50
CA ILE A 918 1.62 -0.86 -35.58
C ILE A 918 0.58 -1.58 -36.45
N LYS A 919 -0.72 -1.30 -36.24
CA LYS A 919 -1.79 -1.91 -37.02
C LYS A 919 -1.71 -1.59 -38.50
N GLN A 920 -1.48 -0.32 -38.84
CA GLN A 920 -1.40 0.10 -40.23
C GLN A 920 -0.16 -0.49 -40.91
N LEU A 921 0.97 -0.56 -40.19
CA LEU A 921 2.21 -1.17 -40.68
C LEU A 921 2.03 -2.68 -40.93
N ASP A 922 1.45 -3.42 -40.00
CA ASP A 922 1.19 -4.86 -40.18
C ASP A 922 0.23 -5.12 -41.35
N GLU A 923 -0.83 -4.30 -41.48
CA GLU A 923 -1.74 -4.38 -42.63
C GLU A 923 -1.02 -4.09 -43.95
N TYR A 924 -0.18 -3.05 -43.99
CA TYR A 924 0.61 -2.68 -45.17
C TYR A 924 1.51 -3.82 -45.63
N LEU A 925 2.28 -4.38 -44.70
CA LEU A 925 3.22 -5.46 -44.98
C LEU A 925 2.49 -6.75 -45.39
N SER A 926 1.29 -7.03 -44.86
CA SER A 926 0.52 -8.21 -45.25
C SER A 926 0.13 -8.25 -46.74
N LYS A 927 0.06 -7.10 -47.43
CA LYS A 927 -0.40 -6.96 -48.82
C LYS A 927 0.68 -7.26 -49.88
N LYS A 928 1.82 -7.86 -49.50
CA LYS A 928 2.88 -8.42 -50.38
C LYS A 928 3.56 -7.45 -51.38
N SER A 929 3.45 -6.13 -51.21
CA SER A 929 4.13 -5.13 -52.06
C SER A 929 5.58 -4.80 -51.66
N TYR A 930 6.06 -5.31 -50.51
CA TYR A 930 7.36 -4.93 -49.93
C TYR A 930 8.55 -5.80 -50.41
N THR A 931 8.28 -7.02 -50.90
CA THR A 931 9.30 -7.99 -51.33
C THR A 931 10.07 -7.57 -52.58
N THR A 932 9.69 -6.47 -53.23
CA THR A 932 10.38 -5.91 -54.39
C THR A 932 11.44 -4.87 -54.01
N HIS A 933 11.44 -4.34 -52.78
CA HIS A 933 12.32 -3.23 -52.38
C HIS A 933 13.30 -3.56 -51.26
N PHE A 934 12.97 -4.47 -50.35
CA PHE A 934 13.81 -4.83 -49.19
C PHE A 934 13.83 -6.35 -48.96
N ASP A 935 14.97 -6.88 -48.52
CA ASP A 935 15.15 -8.30 -48.15
C ASP A 935 14.55 -8.59 -46.78
N GLU A 936 14.75 -7.68 -45.82
CA GLU A 936 14.32 -7.83 -44.44
C GLU A 936 13.86 -6.49 -43.86
N ILE A 937 12.86 -6.54 -42.99
CA ILE A 937 12.35 -5.40 -42.23
C ILE A 937 12.21 -5.84 -40.77
N HIS A 938 12.80 -5.06 -39.87
CA HIS A 938 12.77 -5.33 -38.43
C HIS A 938 12.35 -4.07 -37.67
N LEU A 939 11.62 -4.24 -36.58
CA LEU A 939 11.08 -3.15 -35.77
C LEU A 939 11.44 -3.37 -34.30
N LEU A 940 11.81 -2.31 -33.62
CA LEU A 940 11.95 -2.28 -32.17
C LEU A 940 11.21 -1.08 -31.61
N ARG A 941 10.38 -1.32 -30.61
CA ARG A 941 9.87 -0.26 -29.75
C ARG A 941 10.96 0.19 -28.79
N ASN A 942 11.38 1.43 -28.93
CA ASN A 942 12.49 1.99 -28.20
C ASN A 942 12.07 2.37 -26.76
N PRO A 943 12.71 1.84 -25.71
CA PRO A 943 12.34 2.18 -24.34
C PRO A 943 12.63 3.65 -24.01
N SER A 944 11.62 4.38 -23.52
CA SER A 944 11.79 5.79 -23.15
C SER A 944 12.91 5.99 -22.12
N ARG A 945 13.79 6.99 -22.34
CA ARG A 945 14.91 7.41 -21.48
C ARG A 945 16.05 6.40 -21.28
N LYS A 946 15.84 5.11 -21.56
CA LYS A 946 16.87 4.05 -21.47
C LYS A 946 17.36 3.59 -22.84
N GLY A 947 16.55 3.77 -23.88
CA GLY A 947 16.88 3.44 -25.26
C GLY A 947 17.61 4.57 -25.98
N ILE A 948 17.56 4.56 -27.31
CA ILE A 948 18.26 5.50 -28.17
C ILE A 948 17.59 6.89 -28.13
N GLY A 949 18.37 7.96 -28.01
CA GLY A 949 17.85 9.33 -27.98
C GLY A 949 18.75 10.35 -28.70
N PHE A 950 18.16 11.50 -29.02
CA PHE A 950 18.72 12.60 -29.82
C PHE A 950 18.40 13.98 -29.20
N PHE A 951 19.06 15.04 -29.70
CA PHE A 951 18.98 16.48 -29.37
C PHE A 951 19.59 17.03 -28.06
N GLU A 952 20.00 18.32 -28.17
CA GLU A 952 20.75 19.14 -27.21
C GLU A 952 19.97 19.56 -25.96
N THR A 953 18.66 19.81 -26.04
CA THR A 953 17.92 20.49 -24.95
C THR A 953 16.68 19.74 -24.46
N LYS A 954 16.07 18.92 -25.33
CA LYS A 954 14.79 18.22 -25.08
C LYS A 954 14.90 16.71 -24.88
N ASN A 955 16.08 16.10 -25.01
CA ASN A 955 16.29 14.65 -24.91
C ASN A 955 15.18 13.86 -25.63
N PHE A 956 15.11 14.00 -26.95
CA PHE A 956 14.15 13.28 -27.77
C PHE A 956 14.47 11.79 -27.76
N TYR A 957 13.47 10.94 -27.59
CA TYR A 957 13.61 9.51 -27.78
C TYR A 957 12.53 9.13 -28.80
N PRO A 958 12.90 8.69 -30.01
CA PRO A 958 11.92 8.17 -30.96
C PRO A 958 11.25 6.94 -30.34
N ASP A 959 9.96 6.71 -30.62
CA ASP A 959 9.21 5.61 -30.03
C ASP A 959 9.54 4.27 -30.70
N PHE A 960 9.93 4.28 -31.98
CA PHE A 960 10.33 3.08 -32.72
C PHE A 960 11.63 3.27 -33.51
N ILE A 961 12.32 2.15 -33.70
CA ILE A 961 13.46 2.00 -34.60
C ILE A 961 13.09 0.92 -35.62
N LEU A 962 13.11 1.29 -36.90
CA LEU A 962 12.77 0.41 -38.02
C LEU A 962 14.01 0.22 -38.90
N TRP A 963 14.50 -1.01 -39.01
CA TRP A 963 15.56 -1.38 -39.93
C TRP A 963 14.96 -1.90 -41.22
N THR A 964 15.47 -1.42 -42.35
CA THR A 964 15.19 -1.96 -43.68
C THR A 964 16.51 -2.37 -44.31
N ILE A 965 16.61 -3.62 -44.75
CA ILE A 965 17.85 -4.20 -45.27
C ILE A 965 17.67 -4.55 -46.74
N LYS A 966 18.66 -4.18 -47.55
CA LYS A 966 18.77 -4.59 -48.96
C LYS A 966 20.23 -4.95 -49.25
N GLU A 967 20.49 -6.21 -49.57
CA GLU A 967 21.82 -6.79 -49.75
C GLU A 967 22.73 -6.54 -48.52
N ASN A 968 23.73 -5.65 -48.65
CA ASN A 968 24.65 -5.27 -47.58
C ASN A 968 24.41 -3.84 -47.04
N LYS A 969 23.33 -3.19 -47.47
CA LYS A 969 22.92 -1.86 -47.00
C LYS A 969 21.85 -1.99 -45.92
N GLN A 970 22.04 -1.32 -44.79
CA GLN A 970 21.06 -1.23 -43.72
C GLN A 970 20.63 0.22 -43.54
N THR A 971 19.33 0.49 -43.60
CA THR A 971 18.78 1.81 -43.30
C THR A 971 18.04 1.77 -41.98
N ILE A 972 18.42 2.64 -41.03
CA ILE A 972 17.87 2.76 -39.69
C ILE A 972 16.93 3.96 -39.67
N ASN A 973 15.65 3.73 -39.40
CA ASN A 973 14.62 4.75 -39.43
C ASN A 973 14.05 4.95 -38.02
N PHE A 974 14.22 6.16 -37.48
CA PHE A 974 13.71 6.54 -36.17
C PHE A 974 12.32 7.17 -36.31
N LEU A 975 11.31 6.55 -35.71
CA LEU A 975 9.90 6.93 -35.88
C LEU A 975 9.31 7.42 -34.55
N ASP A 976 8.62 8.57 -34.54
CA ASP A 976 7.92 9.13 -33.35
C ASP A 976 6.43 9.41 -33.70
N PRO A 977 5.51 8.47 -33.41
CA PRO A 977 4.07 8.67 -33.58
C PRO A 977 3.50 9.62 -32.51
N LYS A 978 3.35 10.91 -32.84
CA LYS A 978 3.11 11.97 -31.85
C LYS A 978 2.02 12.97 -32.25
N GLY A 979 1.47 13.67 -31.26
CA GLY A 979 0.58 14.80 -31.46
C GLY A 979 1.37 16.10 -31.51
N LEU A 980 1.05 16.95 -32.48
CA LEU A 980 1.79 18.18 -32.79
C LEU A 980 1.07 19.46 -32.32
N THR A 981 -0.15 19.36 -31.78
CA THR A 981 -0.98 20.51 -31.35
C THR A 981 -0.30 21.44 -30.33
N ARG A 982 0.63 20.92 -29.52
CA ARG A 982 1.39 21.69 -28.49
C ARG A 982 2.85 21.91 -28.85
N VAL A 983 3.22 21.62 -30.11
CA VAL A 983 4.58 21.75 -30.62
C VAL A 983 4.66 23.05 -31.42
N ASP A 984 5.67 23.88 -31.16
CA ASP A 984 5.95 25.06 -31.98
C ASP A 984 6.55 24.60 -33.32
N TYR A 985 6.27 25.30 -34.42
CA TYR A 985 6.88 24.99 -35.71
C TYR A 985 8.41 25.11 -35.69
N ASN A 986 8.96 25.95 -34.81
CA ASN A 986 10.41 26.11 -34.63
C ASN A 986 11.00 25.15 -33.59
N ASP A 987 10.25 24.11 -33.17
CA ASP A 987 10.76 23.11 -32.24
C ASP A 987 11.90 22.31 -32.88
N GLU A 988 13.05 22.23 -32.18
CA GLU A 988 14.22 21.43 -32.56
C GLU A 988 13.84 20.00 -32.99
N LYS A 989 12.78 19.41 -32.42
CA LYS A 989 12.32 18.06 -32.83
C LYS A 989 11.96 17.94 -34.31
N LEU A 990 11.42 19.00 -34.92
CA LEU A 990 11.01 18.99 -36.32
C LEU A 990 12.22 19.07 -37.28
N THR A 991 13.41 19.39 -36.79
CA THR A 991 14.64 19.47 -37.59
C THR A 991 15.47 18.18 -37.59
N LEU A 992 15.05 17.13 -36.83
CA LEU A 992 15.83 15.88 -36.69
C LEU A 992 16.18 15.26 -38.04
N TYR A 993 15.25 15.32 -39.01
CA TYR A 993 15.44 14.69 -40.32
C TYR A 993 16.66 15.24 -41.07
N ARG A 994 17.07 16.48 -40.79
CA ARG A 994 18.30 17.08 -41.32
C ARG A 994 19.50 16.76 -40.42
N GLU A 995 19.35 16.96 -39.11
CA GLU A 995 20.45 16.80 -38.16
C GLU A 995 20.98 15.36 -38.11
N ILE A 996 20.10 14.37 -38.30
CA ILE A 996 20.48 12.97 -38.30
C ILE A 996 21.43 12.61 -39.45
N LYS A 997 21.42 13.36 -40.55
CA LYS A 997 22.37 13.18 -41.67
C LYS A 997 23.77 13.64 -41.33
N ASN A 998 23.92 14.60 -40.41
CA ASN A 998 25.24 14.96 -39.89
C ASN A 998 25.80 13.82 -39.03
N ILE A 999 24.96 13.22 -38.18
CA ILE A 999 25.32 12.05 -37.35
C ILE A 999 25.68 10.84 -38.24
N GLU A 1000 24.89 10.61 -39.30
CA GLU A 1000 25.16 9.56 -40.30
C GLU A 1000 26.55 9.72 -40.91
N GLN A 1001 26.90 10.92 -41.36
CA GLN A 1001 28.20 11.21 -41.97
C GLN A 1001 29.36 10.96 -40.98
N GLU A 1002 29.25 11.46 -39.75
CA GLU A 1002 30.27 11.24 -38.70
C GLU A 1002 30.47 9.75 -38.38
N LEU A 1003 29.39 8.97 -38.33
CA LEU A 1003 29.46 7.54 -38.06
C LEU A 1003 29.98 6.73 -39.24
N LYS A 1004 29.68 7.16 -40.47
CA LYS A 1004 30.19 6.56 -41.70
C LYS A 1004 31.71 6.70 -41.78
N ASP A 1005 32.23 7.87 -41.41
CA ASP A 1005 33.68 8.15 -41.39
C ASP A 1005 34.42 7.27 -40.36
N LYS A 1006 33.79 6.97 -39.21
CA LYS A 1006 34.38 6.12 -38.15
C LYS A 1006 34.31 4.62 -38.45
N SER A 1007 33.15 4.14 -38.90
CA SER A 1007 32.84 2.70 -38.95
C SER A 1007 33.10 2.05 -40.31
N LYS A 1008 33.07 2.84 -41.40
CA LYS A 1008 33.06 2.35 -42.80
C LYS A 1008 31.91 1.39 -43.14
N LEU A 1009 30.86 1.33 -42.32
CA LEU A 1009 29.67 0.52 -42.59
C LEU A 1009 28.73 1.23 -43.58
N ASN A 1010 28.03 0.47 -44.42
CA ASN A 1010 27.04 1.00 -45.35
C ASN A 1010 25.67 1.14 -44.67
N ILE A 1011 25.57 2.13 -43.77
CA ILE A 1011 24.39 2.40 -42.96
C ILE A 1011 23.87 3.81 -43.23
N GLU A 1012 22.57 3.94 -43.45
CA GLU A 1012 21.87 5.22 -43.58
C GLU A 1012 20.92 5.44 -42.40
N LEU A 1013 20.78 6.69 -41.96
CA LEU A 1013 19.91 7.09 -40.85
C LEU A 1013 18.82 8.04 -41.35
N ASN A 1014 17.57 7.74 -41.03
CA ASN A 1014 16.44 8.62 -41.28
C ASN A 1014 15.65 8.86 -40.00
N SER A 1015 14.93 9.98 -39.92
CA SER A 1015 13.91 10.17 -38.89
C SER A 1015 12.60 10.64 -39.50
N PHE A 1016 11.50 10.19 -38.92
CA PHE A 1016 10.14 10.52 -39.32
C PHE A 1016 9.28 10.82 -38.10
N ILE A 1017 8.47 11.87 -38.21
CA ILE A 1017 7.42 12.18 -37.24
C ILE A 1017 6.10 11.72 -37.85
N LEU A 1018 5.39 10.85 -37.15
CA LEU A 1018 4.10 10.33 -37.60
C LEU A 1018 2.99 11.03 -36.81
N SER A 1019 2.49 12.15 -37.35
CA SER A 1019 1.50 12.97 -36.68
C SER A 1019 0.15 12.26 -36.59
N HIS A 1020 -0.38 12.11 -35.37
CA HIS A 1020 -1.81 11.78 -35.17
C HIS A 1020 -2.69 13.03 -35.11
N THR A 1021 -2.10 14.23 -35.02
CA THR A 1021 -2.83 15.49 -35.22
C THR A 1021 -3.09 15.67 -36.71
N LYS A 1022 -4.33 15.98 -37.08
CA LYS A 1022 -4.70 16.25 -38.47
C LYS A 1022 -4.00 17.49 -38.99
N TYR A 1023 -3.71 17.52 -40.28
CA TYR A 1023 -3.07 18.70 -40.88
C TYR A 1023 -3.87 19.99 -40.65
N ASP A 1024 -5.18 19.94 -40.82
CA ASP A 1024 -6.08 21.09 -40.68
C ASP A 1024 -6.16 21.62 -39.24
N ASP A 1025 -5.75 20.84 -38.24
CA ASP A 1025 -5.73 21.22 -36.82
C ASP A 1025 -4.39 21.88 -36.41
N LEU A 1026 -3.43 21.99 -37.33
CA LEU A 1026 -2.14 22.65 -37.08
C LEU A 1026 -2.25 24.15 -37.38
N ASN A 1027 -2.00 24.98 -36.36
CA ASN A 1027 -1.92 26.43 -36.51
C ASN A 1027 -0.58 26.90 -37.11
N TRP A 1028 -0.06 26.19 -38.10
CA TRP A 1028 1.21 26.49 -38.77
C TRP A 1028 0.94 27.01 -40.18
N ASN A 1029 1.55 28.14 -40.57
CA ASN A 1029 1.41 28.73 -41.90
C ASN A 1029 2.29 28.00 -42.94
N VAL A 1030 2.17 26.67 -43.04
CA VAL A 1030 3.05 25.79 -43.84
C VAL A 1030 2.21 24.75 -44.59
N SER A 1031 2.59 24.46 -45.84
CA SER A 1031 1.83 23.49 -46.66
C SER A 1031 2.06 22.03 -46.23
N LYS A 1032 1.04 21.18 -46.38
CA LYS A 1032 1.17 19.73 -46.08
C LYS A 1032 2.32 19.06 -46.85
N LYS A 1033 2.53 19.47 -48.11
CA LYS A 1033 3.63 18.98 -48.96
C LYS A 1033 5.00 19.35 -48.39
N GLU A 1034 5.14 20.55 -47.83
CA GLU A 1034 6.38 20.98 -47.20
C GLU A 1034 6.67 20.18 -45.92
N LEU A 1035 5.64 19.91 -45.09
CA LEU A 1035 5.78 19.05 -43.91
C LEU A 1035 6.18 17.61 -44.29
N ILE A 1036 5.57 17.05 -45.36
CA ILE A 1036 5.96 15.74 -45.90
C ILE A 1036 7.43 15.76 -46.34
N ASN A 1037 7.90 16.83 -47.00
CA ASN A 1037 9.32 16.98 -47.37
C ASN A 1037 10.24 17.02 -46.14
N GLN A 1038 9.75 17.50 -45.00
CA GLN A 1038 10.44 17.50 -43.71
C GLN A 1038 10.32 16.16 -42.94
N ASN A 1039 9.85 15.09 -43.59
CA ASN A 1039 9.57 13.78 -42.99
C ASN A 1039 8.52 13.81 -41.87
N ILE A 1040 7.62 14.80 -41.90
CA ILE A 1040 6.44 14.85 -41.05
C ILE A 1040 5.27 14.29 -41.87
N LEU A 1041 4.86 13.07 -41.50
CA LEU A 1041 3.80 12.31 -42.18
C LEU A 1041 2.57 12.24 -41.27
N PHE A 1042 1.39 12.02 -41.84
CA PHE A 1042 0.13 12.07 -41.09
C PHE A 1042 -0.56 10.71 -41.07
N LEU A 1043 -0.84 10.18 -39.88
CA LEU A 1043 -1.53 8.90 -39.71
C LEU A 1043 -2.95 8.89 -40.31
N GLU A 1044 -3.57 10.07 -40.46
CA GLU A 1044 -4.89 10.24 -41.10
C GLU A 1044 -4.89 9.84 -42.59
N ASP A 1045 -3.74 9.88 -43.26
CA ASP A 1045 -3.58 9.53 -44.68
C ASP A 1045 -3.59 8.01 -44.91
N LYS A 1046 -3.76 7.22 -43.83
CA LYS A 1046 -3.80 5.75 -43.85
C LYS A 1046 -2.58 5.17 -44.58
N GLN A 1047 -2.78 4.20 -45.46
CA GLN A 1047 -1.72 3.50 -46.17
C GLN A 1047 -0.81 4.44 -47.00
N ASN A 1048 -1.31 5.60 -47.45
CA ASN A 1048 -0.53 6.55 -48.25
C ASN A 1048 0.66 7.16 -47.47
N PHE A 1049 0.58 7.30 -46.15
CA PHE A 1049 1.74 7.78 -45.39
C PHE A 1049 2.86 6.74 -45.35
N LEU A 1050 2.52 5.44 -45.34
CA LEU A 1050 3.49 4.35 -45.39
C LEU A 1050 4.14 4.26 -46.77
N ASP A 1051 3.37 4.44 -47.85
CA ASP A 1051 3.93 4.56 -49.20
C ASP A 1051 4.95 5.70 -49.27
N GLN A 1052 4.58 6.90 -48.81
CA GLN A 1052 5.49 8.04 -48.76
C GLN A 1052 6.74 7.79 -47.91
N MET A 1053 6.60 7.07 -46.79
CA MET A 1053 7.71 6.72 -45.92
C MET A 1053 8.66 5.75 -46.62
N PHE A 1054 8.15 4.63 -47.16
CA PHE A 1054 8.98 3.60 -47.79
C PHE A 1054 9.58 4.06 -49.12
N ASP A 1055 8.88 4.88 -49.90
CA ASP A 1055 9.43 5.52 -51.10
C ASP A 1055 10.69 6.32 -50.75
N LYS A 1056 10.62 7.14 -49.68
CA LYS A 1056 11.77 7.90 -49.17
C LYS A 1056 12.89 7.06 -48.57
N ILE A 1057 12.57 5.87 -48.04
CA ILE A 1057 13.59 4.94 -47.52
C ILE A 1057 14.30 4.23 -48.68
N SER A 1058 13.59 4.00 -49.79
CA SER A 1058 14.10 3.29 -50.96
C SER A 1058 14.84 4.17 -51.97
N SER A 1059 14.53 5.48 -52.00
CA SER A 1059 15.21 6.51 -52.80
C SER A 1059 16.59 6.84 -52.24
#